data_AF-A0A1F2TNP4-F1
#
_entry.id   AF-A0A1F2TNP4-F1
#
_cell.length_a   1.000
_cell.length_b   1.000
_cell.length_c   1.000
_cell.angle_alpha   90.00
_cell.angle_beta   90.00
_cell.angle_gamma   90.00
#
_symmetry.space_group_name_H-M   'P 1'
#
loop_
_entity.id
_entity.type
_entity.pdbx_description
1 polymer ?
#
loop_
_entity_poly.entity_id
_entity_poly.type
_entity_poly.pdbx_seq_one_letter_code
_entity_poly.pdbx_strand_id
1 'polypeptide(L)'
;MARDLAFGVRLLRSDLRTTCVVVVTLAVAIGANTAILSIANAVLFKSLPYPDADGLVSIVIDRGPGTAEPQGVMAAIRSSRAFEGTAAMAEDGFNLVVGDQVRRVQGARVTPSLFTVLKLAPAAGRVLADGDAIAGAEPAVMISSRLWRATFQGSHAIVGTTIGVDGVARRIVGVTGEGLDIPEFADIFLPASEAALAGSGELVARLRSGIEPSAARAEAAALVEQSARGRASVSVLRLADARRAEFGPIIPLLAGAVALVLFVACANVSGIQIARTMSREPEFGVRRALGASRRQLAQQLTTETLLLALGGGAAGVLLASWAVDVITAAIPVPLPVWLHFHIDMRVLALTALVTVAAGALCAIAPAMHIARVNLNDALKSGGRSGAAGRTTWRSTLVMAEVAVTVVLLVAAGLLVRTIGHITAMDLGAGTAGARTMEAALPASRYATPASRADIVARLLDVVGHRDGSALAIASEGPASFTIDGGAPAAARVRIRAVTGDYFRTMGLRMLRGGSFGPRDVAVAAVSEEFARRMWPGGDPIGRTIAFGGRAEPSMVIGVVGDTVEPGIYASGIEVRPVAAIYVPYASSPGLELTMVVRGNADADAASFAADVERRLHALDAHVAVYNHRRLADAITLPLWPVIAVGRAIGLVALIAILLAAAGVYGVTAQVVAQRSREMGIRTALGATSSDLLGLVIFQTARPAVYGSAIGLVLSLAIAPLLSSLVYGVRPLDAITYAGVVLLVALTTLIGTYLPARGVLRVDPATALRQA
;
A
#
# COMPACT_ATOMS: atom_id res chain seq x y z
N MET A 1 9.21 31.79 -32.96
CA MET A 1 8.19 31.10 -32.15
C MET A 1 6.97 30.67 -32.96
N ALA A 2 6.08 31.55 -33.44
CA ALA A 2 4.89 31.12 -34.18
C ALA A 2 5.19 30.32 -35.48
N ARG A 3 6.23 30.73 -36.23
CA ARG A 3 6.73 29.98 -37.40
C ARG A 3 7.29 28.60 -37.01
N ASP A 4 8.00 28.50 -35.89
CA ASP A 4 8.59 27.25 -35.40
C ASP A 4 7.50 26.28 -34.94
N LEU A 5 6.43 26.79 -34.32
CA LEU A 5 5.25 26.02 -33.92
C LEU A 5 4.54 25.41 -35.15
N ALA A 6 4.23 26.23 -36.15
CA ALA A 6 3.56 25.79 -37.38
C ALA A 6 4.43 24.84 -38.21
N PHE A 7 5.76 24.98 -38.13
CA PHE A 7 6.70 24.06 -38.73
C PHE A 7 6.72 22.72 -37.98
N GLY A 8 6.85 22.74 -36.65
CA GLY A 8 6.83 21.55 -35.82
C GLY A 8 5.57 20.71 -36.01
N VAL A 9 4.38 21.33 -36.04
CA VAL A 9 3.12 20.61 -36.28
C VAL A 9 3.09 19.91 -37.64
N ARG A 10 3.55 20.56 -38.71
CA ARG A 10 3.62 19.94 -40.05
C ARG A 10 4.58 18.76 -40.07
N LEU A 11 5.71 18.91 -39.39
CA LEU A 11 6.74 17.89 -39.30
C LEU A 11 6.26 16.63 -38.55
N LEU A 12 5.51 16.82 -37.46
CA LEU A 12 4.91 15.73 -36.70
C LEU A 12 3.92 14.92 -37.54
N ARG A 13 3.13 15.60 -38.37
CA ARG A 13 2.20 14.95 -39.31
C ARG A 13 2.92 14.17 -40.42
N SER A 14 4.09 14.60 -40.84
CA SER A 14 4.85 13.93 -41.91
C SER A 14 5.49 12.60 -41.48
N ASP A 15 5.67 12.38 -40.18
CA ASP A 15 6.33 11.20 -39.62
C ASP A 15 5.55 10.71 -38.39
N LEU A 16 4.32 10.25 -38.67
CA LEU A 16 3.35 9.80 -37.67
C LEU A 16 3.86 8.63 -36.84
N ARG A 17 4.61 7.69 -37.43
CA ARG A 17 5.12 6.51 -36.70
C ARG A 17 6.04 6.93 -35.56
N THR A 18 7.03 7.77 -35.85
CA THR A 18 7.99 8.23 -34.85
C THR A 18 7.32 9.14 -33.83
N THR A 19 6.40 9.99 -34.28
CA THR A 19 5.59 10.84 -33.39
C THR A 19 4.79 10.01 -32.40
N CYS A 20 4.08 8.96 -32.85
CA CYS A 20 3.34 8.06 -31.98
C CYS A 20 4.25 7.36 -30.96
N VAL A 21 5.41 6.83 -31.38
CA VAL A 21 6.35 6.15 -30.46
C VAL A 21 6.85 7.10 -29.38
N VAL A 22 7.20 8.35 -29.73
CA VAL A 22 7.66 9.34 -28.75
C VAL A 22 6.52 9.74 -27.81
N VAL A 23 5.34 10.04 -28.34
CA VAL A 23 4.17 10.44 -27.54
C VAL A 23 3.76 9.33 -26.58
N VAL A 24 3.68 8.07 -27.03
CA VAL A 24 3.33 6.93 -26.17
C VAL A 24 4.39 6.72 -25.09
N THR A 25 5.68 6.75 -25.44
CA THR A 25 6.77 6.61 -24.47
C THR A 25 6.71 7.66 -23.36
N LEU A 26 6.51 8.93 -23.73
CA LEU A 26 6.37 10.02 -22.76
C LEU A 26 5.04 9.95 -22.00
N ALA A 27 3.95 9.53 -22.64
CA ALA A 27 2.64 9.41 -22.00
C ALA A 27 2.66 8.35 -20.89
N VAL A 28 3.27 7.20 -21.12
CA VAL A 28 3.40 6.15 -20.09
C VAL A 28 4.23 6.66 -18.91
N ALA A 29 5.38 7.29 -19.17
CA ALA A 29 6.27 7.77 -18.11
C ALA A 29 5.69 8.95 -17.32
N ILE A 30 5.17 9.97 -18.01
CA ILE A 30 4.54 11.15 -17.38
C ILE A 30 3.24 10.74 -16.69
N GLY A 31 2.47 9.83 -17.28
CA GLY A 31 1.24 9.31 -16.69
C GLY A 31 1.50 8.55 -15.38
N ALA A 32 2.52 7.68 -15.35
CA ALA A 32 2.93 7.00 -14.12
C ALA A 32 3.38 8.00 -13.04
N ASN A 33 4.16 9.03 -13.40
CA ASN A 33 4.54 10.10 -12.47
C ASN A 33 3.31 10.87 -11.97
N THR A 34 2.37 11.18 -12.85
CA THR A 34 1.14 11.93 -12.50
C THR A 34 0.25 11.13 -11.55
N ALA A 35 0.12 9.81 -11.74
CA ALA A 35 -0.62 8.94 -10.84
C ALA A 35 0.01 8.91 -9.43
N ILE A 36 1.33 8.72 -9.34
CA ILE A 36 2.04 8.73 -8.05
C ILE A 36 2.01 10.12 -7.40
N LEU A 37 2.14 11.21 -8.17
CA LEU A 37 1.98 12.57 -7.66
C LEU A 37 0.57 12.82 -7.13
N SER A 38 -0.46 12.22 -7.74
CA SER A 38 -1.85 12.32 -7.25
C SER A 38 -1.99 11.64 -5.88
N ILE A 39 -1.42 10.45 -5.72
CA ILE A 39 -1.42 9.72 -4.45
C ILE A 39 -0.59 10.49 -3.41
N ALA A 40 0.61 10.94 -3.76
CA ALA A 40 1.48 11.72 -2.89
C ALA A 40 0.83 13.05 -2.45
N ASN A 41 0.13 13.73 -3.35
CA ASN A 41 -0.62 14.95 -3.04
C ASN A 41 -1.74 14.68 -2.03
N ALA A 42 -2.51 13.61 -2.25
CA ALA A 42 -3.59 13.22 -1.35
C ALA A 42 -3.09 12.83 0.06
N VAL A 43 -1.98 12.09 0.14
CA VAL A 43 -1.43 11.57 1.40
C VAL A 43 -0.56 12.59 2.15
N LEU A 44 0.32 13.32 1.45
CA LEU A 44 1.36 14.14 2.09
C LEU A 44 0.98 15.62 2.19
N PHE A 45 0.25 16.15 1.21
CA PHE A 45 0.10 17.60 1.02
C PHE A 45 -1.32 18.13 1.25
N LYS A 46 -2.34 17.28 1.18
CA LYS A 46 -3.73 17.68 1.42
C LYS A 46 -3.95 17.87 2.93
N SER A 47 -4.39 19.07 3.32
CA SER A 47 -4.77 19.34 4.70
C SER A 47 -5.99 18.51 5.08
N LEU A 48 -6.06 18.12 6.35
CA LEU A 48 -7.24 17.45 6.89
C LEU A 48 -8.47 18.37 6.75
N PRO A 49 -9.67 17.82 6.56
CA PRO A 49 -10.91 18.59 6.36
C PRO A 49 -11.44 19.23 7.67
N TYR A 50 -10.56 19.52 8.63
CA TYR A 50 -10.92 20.09 9.93
C TYR A 50 -10.51 21.56 10.00
N PRO A 51 -11.34 22.44 10.57
CA PRO A 51 -10.94 23.82 10.84
C PRO A 51 -9.70 23.88 11.75
N ASP A 52 -8.73 24.71 11.36
CA ASP A 52 -7.42 24.86 12.03
C ASP A 52 -6.74 23.51 12.32
N ALA A 53 -6.71 22.61 11.32
CA ALA A 53 -6.20 21.25 11.47
C ALA A 53 -4.74 21.17 11.95
N ASP A 54 -3.92 22.20 11.70
CA ASP A 54 -2.52 22.25 12.13
C ASP A 54 -2.35 22.23 13.65
N GLY A 55 -3.39 22.63 14.40
CA GLY A 55 -3.42 22.57 15.86
C GLY A 55 -3.90 21.22 16.42
N LEU A 56 -4.31 20.25 15.59
CA LEU A 56 -4.77 18.94 16.04
C LEU A 56 -3.61 17.98 16.24
N VAL A 57 -3.61 17.28 17.36
CA VAL A 57 -2.65 16.24 17.70
C VAL A 57 -3.34 14.93 18.04
N SER A 58 -2.74 13.82 17.62
CA SER A 58 -3.04 12.50 18.15
C SER A 58 -2.10 12.22 19.32
N ILE A 59 -2.67 11.74 20.40
CA ILE A 59 -1.97 11.34 21.62
C ILE A 59 -2.21 9.85 21.81
N VAL A 60 -1.17 9.05 21.59
CA VAL A 60 -1.21 7.60 21.80
C VAL A 60 -0.44 7.27 23.07
N ILE A 61 -1.13 6.63 24.02
CA ILE A 61 -0.59 6.18 25.29
C ILE A 61 -0.17 4.72 25.13
N ASP A 62 1.12 4.49 25.00
CA ASP A 62 1.69 3.14 24.95
C ASP A 62 1.87 2.61 26.37
N ARG A 63 1.13 1.54 26.67
CA ARG A 63 1.07 0.96 28.00
C ARG A 63 2.16 -0.08 28.14
N GLY A 64 3.06 0.14 29.08
CA GLY A 64 3.95 -0.92 29.53
C GLY A 64 3.18 -2.03 30.27
N PRO A 65 3.83 -3.18 30.47
CA PRO A 65 3.24 -4.33 31.15
C PRO A 65 2.67 -3.99 32.54
N GLY A 66 1.40 -4.30 32.79
CA GLY A 66 0.79 -4.23 34.13
C GLY A 66 0.55 -2.81 34.68
N THR A 67 0.18 -1.85 33.82
CA THR A 67 -0.03 -0.44 34.20
C THR A 67 -1.27 -0.18 35.07
N ALA A 68 -1.16 0.83 35.92
CA ALA A 68 -2.22 1.38 36.79
C ALA A 68 -3.36 2.04 35.99
N GLU A 69 -4.47 2.32 36.67
CA GLU A 69 -5.77 2.75 36.12
C GLU A 69 -5.65 3.73 34.93
N PRO A 70 -6.06 3.33 33.71
CA PRO A 70 -6.01 4.17 32.50
C PRO A 70 -6.72 5.52 32.66
N GLN A 71 -7.67 5.58 33.58
CA GLN A 71 -8.43 6.78 33.95
C GLN A 71 -7.51 7.89 34.48
N GLY A 72 -6.50 7.56 35.29
CA GLY A 72 -5.60 8.56 35.88
C GLY A 72 -4.69 9.23 34.85
N VAL A 73 -4.23 8.47 33.85
CA VAL A 73 -3.35 9.00 32.80
C VAL A 73 -4.12 9.94 31.86
N MET A 74 -5.33 9.57 31.46
CA MET A 74 -6.16 10.43 30.60
C MET A 74 -6.60 11.71 31.34
N ALA A 75 -7.00 11.58 32.62
CA ALA A 75 -7.31 12.73 33.46
C ALA A 75 -6.11 13.69 33.59
N ALA A 76 -4.89 13.15 33.73
CA ALA A 76 -3.68 13.97 33.78
C ALA A 76 -3.45 14.72 32.46
N ILE A 77 -3.54 14.04 31.31
CA ILE A 77 -3.40 14.69 29.99
C ILE A 77 -4.43 15.79 29.79
N ARG A 78 -5.67 15.60 30.25
CA ARG A 78 -6.71 16.64 30.20
C ARG A 78 -6.38 17.86 31.05
N SER A 79 -5.69 17.67 32.17
CA SER A 79 -5.25 18.79 33.03
C SER A 79 -4.06 19.58 32.47
N SER A 80 -3.51 19.14 31.34
CA SER A 80 -2.42 19.82 30.65
C SER A 80 -2.81 21.23 30.21
N ARG A 81 -1.87 22.15 30.35
CA ARG A 81 -2.01 23.53 29.88
C ARG A 81 -1.78 23.64 28.37
N ALA A 82 -1.12 22.66 27.76
CA ALA A 82 -0.86 22.62 26.33
C ALA A 82 -2.12 22.47 25.47
N PHE A 83 -3.18 21.85 26.00
CA PHE A 83 -4.39 21.53 25.23
C PHE A 83 -5.57 22.46 25.55
N GLU A 84 -6.28 22.86 24.50
CA GLU A 84 -7.58 23.57 24.60
C GLU A 84 -8.69 22.60 25.00
N GLY A 85 -8.62 21.37 24.49
CA GLY A 85 -9.52 20.27 24.82
C GLY A 85 -8.97 18.93 24.34
N THR A 86 -9.45 17.87 24.96
CA THR A 86 -9.14 16.47 24.63
C THR A 86 -10.43 15.71 24.36
N ALA A 87 -10.35 14.71 23.49
CA ALA A 87 -11.45 13.81 23.18
C ALA A 87 -10.93 12.39 23.10
N ALA A 88 -11.57 11.50 23.84
CA ALA A 88 -11.37 10.07 23.74
C ALA A 88 -12.37 9.46 22.77
N MET A 89 -11.91 8.41 22.08
CA MET A 89 -12.70 7.59 21.20
C MET A 89 -12.30 6.13 21.34
N ALA A 90 -13.25 5.23 21.10
CA ALA A 90 -13.00 3.83 20.85
C ALA A 90 -13.82 3.41 19.63
N GLU A 91 -13.14 2.91 18.61
CA GLU A 91 -13.80 2.30 17.46
C GLU A 91 -14.52 1.03 17.90
N ASP A 92 -15.73 0.84 17.38
CA ASP A 92 -16.60 -0.27 17.73
C ASP A 92 -17.45 -0.60 16.50
N GLY A 93 -17.94 -1.84 16.42
CA GLY A 93 -18.96 -2.16 15.44
C GLY A 93 -20.33 -2.09 16.10
N PHE A 94 -21.37 -1.78 15.31
CA PHE A 94 -22.74 -1.75 15.82
C PHE A 94 -23.72 -2.48 14.90
N ASN A 95 -24.67 -3.20 15.47
CA ASN A 95 -25.81 -3.75 14.72
C ASN A 95 -26.87 -2.65 14.61
N LEU A 96 -26.97 -2.06 13.42
CA LEU A 96 -27.94 -1.04 13.09
C LEU A 96 -29.21 -1.70 12.53
N VAL A 97 -30.36 -1.37 13.12
CA VAL A 97 -31.69 -1.78 12.65
C VAL A 97 -32.38 -0.60 11.99
N VAL A 98 -32.68 -0.72 10.70
CA VAL A 98 -33.46 0.26 9.93
C VAL A 98 -34.60 -0.46 9.22
N GLY A 99 -35.84 -0.22 9.66
CA GLY A 99 -36.98 -1.03 9.25
C GLY A 99 -36.78 -2.50 9.67
N ASP A 100 -36.91 -3.42 8.72
CA ASP A 100 -36.74 -4.86 8.95
C ASP A 100 -35.31 -5.38 8.65
N GLN A 101 -34.36 -4.48 8.33
CA GLN A 101 -32.99 -4.88 8.00
C GLN A 101 -32.03 -4.60 9.15
N VAL A 102 -31.23 -5.61 9.49
CA VAL A 102 -30.11 -5.50 10.44
C VAL A 102 -28.80 -5.51 9.68
N ARG A 103 -27.98 -4.48 9.87
CA ARG A 103 -26.67 -4.35 9.22
C ARG A 103 -25.61 -4.01 10.25
N ARG A 104 -24.47 -4.70 10.20
CA ARG A 104 -23.28 -4.28 10.93
C ARG A 104 -22.72 -3.02 10.27
N VAL A 105 -22.53 -1.96 11.04
CA VAL A 105 -21.86 -0.75 10.59
C VAL A 105 -20.72 -0.44 11.55
N GLN A 106 -19.64 0.14 11.04
CA GLN A 106 -18.55 0.62 11.88
C GLN A 106 -18.99 1.92 12.56
N GLY A 107 -18.56 2.15 13.78
CA GLY A 107 -18.86 3.37 14.50
C GLY A 107 -17.84 3.62 15.58
N ALA A 108 -18.19 4.52 16.48
CA ALA A 108 -17.35 4.82 17.62
C ALA A 108 -18.17 5.20 18.84
N ARG A 109 -17.63 4.84 20.00
CA ARG A 109 -17.98 5.48 21.26
C ARG A 109 -17.05 6.68 21.43
N VAL A 110 -17.63 7.86 21.62
CA VAL A 110 -16.87 9.11 21.65
C VAL A 110 -17.26 9.94 22.86
N THR A 111 -16.27 10.62 23.43
CA THR A 111 -16.57 11.75 24.32
C THR A 111 -17.27 12.86 23.54
N PRO A 112 -18.32 13.50 24.09
CA PRO A 112 -19.01 14.61 23.41
C PRO A 112 -18.07 15.76 23.00
N SER A 113 -16.97 15.97 23.72
CA SER A 113 -15.93 16.96 23.41
C SER A 113 -15.27 16.77 22.04
N LEU A 114 -15.37 15.60 21.40
CA LEU A 114 -14.80 15.32 20.09
C LEU A 114 -15.20 16.38 19.04
N PHE A 115 -16.48 16.72 18.97
CA PHE A 115 -16.97 17.66 17.95
C PHE A 115 -16.49 19.10 18.22
N THR A 116 -16.33 19.47 19.48
CA THR A 116 -15.74 20.76 19.89
C THR A 116 -14.25 20.81 19.58
N VAL A 117 -13.51 19.74 19.90
CA VAL A 117 -12.07 19.63 19.60
C VAL A 117 -11.84 19.69 18.09
N LEU A 118 -12.67 19.01 17.28
CA LEU A 118 -12.58 19.06 15.82
C LEU A 118 -13.16 20.35 15.21
N LYS A 119 -13.83 21.20 16.01
CA LYS A 119 -14.55 22.41 15.57
C LYS A 119 -15.55 22.12 14.43
N LEU A 120 -16.20 20.96 14.47
CA LEU A 120 -17.14 20.53 13.43
C LEU A 120 -18.57 20.95 13.75
N ALA A 121 -19.21 21.60 12.78
CA ALA A 121 -20.63 21.86 12.83
C ALA A 121 -21.43 20.63 12.35
N PRO A 122 -22.59 20.33 12.95
CA PRO A 122 -23.47 19.28 12.45
C PRO A 122 -24.12 19.71 11.13
N ALA A 123 -24.29 18.79 10.18
CA ALA A 123 -25.03 19.04 8.94
C ALA A 123 -26.54 19.17 9.20
N ALA A 124 -27.04 18.48 10.22
CA ALA A 124 -28.42 18.57 10.68
C ALA A 124 -28.49 18.27 12.18
N GLY A 125 -29.44 18.89 12.89
CA GLY A 125 -29.62 18.69 14.33
C GLY A 125 -28.51 19.32 15.16
N ARG A 126 -28.06 18.62 16.21
CA ARG A 126 -26.99 19.07 17.12
C ARG A 126 -25.90 18.00 17.26
N VAL A 127 -24.72 18.43 17.72
CA VAL A 127 -23.66 17.51 18.17
C VAL A 127 -24.03 16.85 19.50
N LEU A 128 -23.33 15.78 19.85
CA LEU A 128 -23.41 15.16 21.18
C LEU A 128 -22.99 16.18 22.25
N ALA A 129 -23.71 16.22 23.36
CA ALA A 129 -23.45 17.08 24.51
C ALA A 129 -23.05 16.24 25.73
N ASP A 130 -22.40 16.86 26.72
CA ASP A 130 -21.96 16.17 27.94
C ASP A 130 -23.11 15.47 28.68
N GLY A 131 -24.31 16.06 28.63
CA GLY A 131 -25.53 15.47 29.19
C GLY A 131 -25.96 14.16 28.55
N ASP A 132 -25.58 13.90 27.29
CA ASP A 132 -25.91 12.65 26.59
C ASP A 132 -25.02 11.47 27.03
N ALA A 133 -23.88 11.76 27.66
CA ALA A 133 -22.91 10.75 28.13
C ALA A 133 -23.11 10.35 29.60
N ILE A 134 -24.09 10.96 30.30
CA ILE A 134 -24.41 10.67 31.69
C ILE A 134 -25.22 9.37 31.79
N ALA A 135 -24.95 8.57 32.83
CA ALA A 135 -25.71 7.36 33.09
C ALA A 135 -27.21 7.69 33.30
N GLY A 136 -28.09 6.98 32.59
CA GLY A 136 -29.54 7.21 32.63
C GLY A 136 -30.05 8.33 31.74
N ALA A 137 -29.17 9.00 30.98
CA ALA A 137 -29.59 9.93 29.93
C ALA A 137 -30.39 9.20 28.84
N GLU A 138 -31.22 9.97 28.12
CA GLU A 138 -31.95 9.41 26.99
C GLU A 138 -30.95 8.90 25.92
N PRO A 139 -31.08 7.65 25.43
CA PRO A 139 -30.13 7.09 24.50
C PRO A 139 -30.03 7.90 23.20
N ALA A 140 -28.94 8.65 23.06
CA ALA A 140 -28.67 9.48 21.89
C ALA A 140 -27.73 8.77 20.92
N VAL A 141 -27.86 9.12 19.64
CA VAL A 141 -26.94 8.70 18.57
C VAL A 141 -26.77 9.83 17.57
N MET A 142 -25.55 10.00 17.10
CA MET A 142 -25.24 10.87 15.97
C MET A 142 -24.78 9.99 14.80
N ILE A 143 -25.26 10.27 13.58
CA ILE A 143 -24.95 9.45 12.41
C ILE A 143 -24.04 10.19 11.43
N SER A 144 -23.25 9.44 10.66
CA SER A 144 -22.39 10.02 9.63
C SER A 144 -23.20 10.59 8.47
N SER A 145 -22.69 11.63 7.81
CA SER A 145 -23.25 12.12 6.54
C SER A 145 -23.28 11.05 5.43
N ARG A 146 -22.39 10.05 5.49
CA ARG A 146 -22.35 8.88 4.60
C ARG A 146 -23.56 7.98 4.84
N LEU A 147 -23.81 7.58 6.08
CA LEU A 147 -24.97 6.76 6.47
C LEU A 147 -26.29 7.49 6.19
N TRP A 148 -26.32 8.79 6.49
CA TRP A 148 -27.48 9.65 6.23
C TRP A 148 -27.92 9.64 4.75
N ARG A 149 -26.97 9.80 3.83
CA ARG A 149 -27.26 9.74 2.38
C ARG A 149 -27.58 8.34 1.91
N ALA A 150 -26.78 7.35 2.32
CA ALA A 150 -26.90 5.98 1.82
C ALA A 150 -28.17 5.28 2.30
N THR A 151 -28.62 5.56 3.53
CA THR A 151 -29.72 4.82 4.17
C THR A 151 -30.97 5.67 4.35
N PHE A 152 -30.84 6.98 4.56
CA PHE A 152 -31.97 7.87 4.81
C PHE A 152 -32.20 8.91 3.70
N GLN A 153 -31.58 8.72 2.54
CA GLN A 153 -31.73 9.55 1.34
C GLN A 153 -31.48 11.05 1.58
N GLY A 154 -30.71 11.42 2.61
CA GLY A 154 -30.45 12.83 2.94
C GLY A 154 -31.66 13.58 3.53
N SER A 155 -32.67 12.90 4.07
CA SER A 155 -33.83 13.57 4.67
C SER A 155 -33.50 14.24 6.00
N HIS A 156 -33.78 15.54 6.16
CA HIS A 156 -33.61 16.25 7.44
C HIS A 156 -34.63 15.83 8.51
N ALA A 157 -35.73 15.19 8.10
CA ALA A 157 -36.79 14.75 9.00
C ALA A 157 -36.36 13.60 9.94
N ILE A 158 -35.16 13.04 9.75
CA ILE A 158 -34.65 11.97 10.62
C ILE A 158 -34.20 12.47 12.00
N VAL A 159 -33.89 13.76 12.15
CA VAL A 159 -33.47 14.31 13.44
C VAL A 159 -34.65 14.24 14.40
N GLY A 160 -34.44 13.62 15.56
CA GLY A 160 -35.48 13.32 16.54
C GLY A 160 -36.17 11.97 16.37
N THR A 161 -35.95 11.27 15.24
CA THR A 161 -36.45 9.90 15.06
C THR A 161 -35.57 8.88 15.80
N THR A 162 -36.10 7.68 16.02
CA THR A 162 -35.38 6.61 16.73
C THR A 162 -34.93 5.51 15.78
N ILE A 163 -33.71 5.03 15.97
CA ILE A 163 -33.14 3.86 15.28
C ILE A 163 -32.69 2.81 16.30
N GLY A 164 -32.76 1.54 15.92
CA GLY A 164 -32.24 0.46 16.75
C GLY A 164 -30.73 0.34 16.57
N VAL A 165 -29.97 0.42 17.66
CA VAL A 165 -28.53 0.18 17.65
C VAL A 165 -28.21 -0.81 18.76
N ASP A 166 -27.67 -1.98 18.43
CA ASP A 166 -27.44 -3.09 19.37
C ASP A 166 -28.66 -3.42 20.24
N GLY A 167 -29.86 -3.41 19.62
CA GLY A 167 -31.13 -3.69 20.31
C GLY A 167 -31.64 -2.59 21.24
N VAL A 168 -30.96 -1.44 21.33
CA VAL A 168 -31.42 -0.28 22.09
C VAL A 168 -31.92 0.79 21.11
N ALA A 169 -33.15 1.24 21.29
CA ALA A 169 -33.71 2.37 20.56
C ALA A 169 -32.98 3.65 20.96
N ARG A 170 -32.34 4.31 20.00
CA ARG A 170 -31.60 5.55 20.18
C ARG A 170 -32.17 6.66 19.31
N ARG A 171 -32.34 7.84 19.89
CA ARG A 171 -32.81 9.03 19.18
C ARG A 171 -31.66 9.67 18.40
N ILE A 172 -31.88 9.91 17.11
CA ILE A 172 -30.93 10.62 16.25
C ILE A 172 -30.92 12.10 16.67
N VAL A 173 -29.84 12.55 17.30
CA VAL A 173 -29.72 13.95 17.74
C VAL A 173 -29.12 14.85 16.68
N GLY A 174 -28.39 14.28 15.71
CA GLY A 174 -27.82 15.02 14.59
C GLY A 174 -27.08 14.15 13.58
N VAL A 175 -26.67 14.81 12.51
CA VAL A 175 -25.86 14.27 11.42
C VAL A 175 -24.54 15.01 11.38
N THR A 176 -23.44 14.27 11.23
CA THR A 176 -22.10 14.87 11.19
C THR A 176 -21.92 15.71 9.93
N GLY A 177 -21.07 16.74 10.02
CA GLY A 177 -20.65 17.51 8.85
C GLY A 177 -19.97 16.63 7.80
N GLU A 178 -19.90 17.11 6.56
CA GLU A 178 -19.11 16.44 5.53
C GLU A 178 -17.62 16.44 5.90
N GLY A 179 -16.92 15.35 5.57
CA GLY A 179 -15.48 15.24 5.83
C GLY A 179 -15.08 14.80 7.24
N LEU A 180 -16.02 14.56 8.17
CA LEU A 180 -15.69 13.87 9.42
C LEU A 180 -15.26 12.43 9.13
N ASP A 181 -14.08 12.08 9.62
CA ASP A 181 -13.50 10.75 9.44
C ASP A 181 -12.65 10.34 10.64
N ILE A 182 -12.98 10.89 11.81
CA ILE A 182 -12.37 10.54 13.09
C ILE A 182 -13.47 10.15 14.07
N PRO A 183 -13.51 8.88 14.51
CA PRO A 183 -12.69 7.76 14.02
C PRO A 183 -12.95 7.40 12.55
N GLU A 184 -12.00 6.71 11.93
CA GLU A 184 -12.09 6.39 10.49
C GLU A 184 -13.27 5.45 10.23
N PHE A 185 -13.96 5.67 9.11
CA PHE A 185 -15.08 4.84 8.66
C PHE A 185 -16.30 4.79 9.59
N ALA A 186 -16.33 5.55 10.68
CA ALA A 186 -17.44 5.55 11.62
C ALA A 186 -18.75 6.07 10.98
N ASP A 187 -19.76 5.21 10.91
CA ASP A 187 -21.12 5.51 10.48
C ASP A 187 -22.01 6.00 11.62
N ILE A 188 -21.67 5.63 12.86
CA ILE A 188 -22.42 6.02 14.05
C ILE A 188 -21.51 6.41 15.20
N PHE A 189 -21.95 7.41 15.96
CA PHE A 189 -21.23 7.97 17.10
C PHE A 189 -22.15 7.89 18.32
N LEU A 190 -21.74 7.09 19.30
CA LEU A 190 -22.44 6.95 20.58
C LEU A 190 -21.72 7.77 21.66
N PRO A 191 -22.44 8.55 22.48
CA PRO A 191 -21.84 9.27 23.58
C PRO A 191 -21.32 8.26 24.63
N ALA A 192 -20.10 8.49 25.09
CA ALA A 192 -19.50 7.74 26.20
C ALA A 192 -18.76 8.67 27.15
N SER A 193 -18.75 8.31 28.42
CA SER A 193 -17.95 9.00 29.41
C SER A 193 -16.47 8.70 29.21
N GLU A 194 -15.62 9.63 29.64
CA GLU A 194 -14.16 9.45 29.59
C GLU A 194 -13.72 8.22 30.39
N ALA A 195 -14.36 7.96 31.54
CA ALA A 195 -14.10 6.77 32.35
C ALA A 195 -14.39 5.46 31.60
N ALA A 196 -15.44 5.44 30.76
CA ALA A 196 -15.77 4.29 29.92
C ALA A 196 -14.77 4.09 28.77
N LEU A 197 -14.16 5.17 28.29
CA LEU A 197 -13.17 5.16 27.20
C LEU A 197 -11.72 5.13 27.68
N ALA A 198 -11.50 5.08 28.99
CA ALA A 198 -10.16 5.13 29.57
C ALA A 198 -9.23 4.03 29.02
N GLY A 199 -9.81 2.88 28.67
CA GLY A 199 -9.11 1.73 28.10
C GLY A 199 -8.77 1.84 26.62
N SER A 200 -9.13 2.90 25.89
CA SER A 200 -8.79 3.04 24.46
C SER A 200 -7.32 3.40 24.23
N GLY A 201 -6.74 4.25 25.08
CA GLY A 201 -5.34 4.66 25.00
C GLY A 201 -5.03 5.62 23.84
N GLU A 202 -6.05 6.08 23.13
CA GLU A 202 -5.93 7.07 22.06
C GLU A 202 -6.83 8.28 22.34
N LEU A 203 -6.24 9.45 22.22
CA LEU A 203 -6.89 10.74 22.39
C LEU A 203 -6.60 11.61 21.17
N VAL A 204 -7.60 12.38 20.76
CA VAL A 204 -7.40 13.54 19.87
C VAL A 204 -7.50 14.79 20.71
N ALA A 205 -6.53 15.69 20.55
CA ALA A 205 -6.48 16.95 21.28
C ALA A 205 -6.20 18.12 20.35
N ARG A 206 -6.58 19.31 20.80
CA ARG A 206 -6.24 20.57 20.13
C ARG A 206 -5.24 21.34 20.97
N LEU A 207 -4.14 21.75 20.35
CA LEU A 207 -3.13 22.61 20.95
C LEU A 207 -3.71 24.01 21.18
N ARG A 208 -3.38 24.63 22.31
CA ARG A 208 -3.61 26.06 22.50
C ARG A 208 -2.77 26.87 21.51
N SER A 209 -3.28 28.04 21.14
CA SER A 209 -2.58 28.97 20.25
C SER A 209 -1.18 29.31 20.79
N GLY A 210 -0.17 29.17 19.94
CA GLY A 210 1.24 29.48 20.25
C GLY A 210 2.03 28.36 20.94
N ILE A 211 1.43 27.20 21.22
CA ILE A 211 2.14 26.03 21.76
C ILE A 211 2.68 25.17 20.61
N GLU A 212 4.00 24.97 20.60
CA GLU A 212 4.63 24.03 19.67
C GLU A 212 4.33 22.56 20.07
N PRO A 213 4.15 21.64 19.10
CA PRO A 213 3.87 20.23 19.39
C PRO A 213 4.95 19.56 20.24
N SER A 214 6.21 19.98 20.12
CA SER A 214 7.33 19.46 20.92
C SER A 214 7.19 19.81 22.40
N ALA A 215 6.69 21.01 22.71
CA ALA A 215 6.42 21.45 24.08
C ALA A 215 5.24 20.67 24.67
N ALA A 216 4.16 20.51 23.90
CA ALA A 216 3.01 19.70 24.30
C ALA A 216 3.38 18.22 24.55
N ARG A 217 4.28 17.67 23.72
CA ARG A 217 4.82 16.32 23.91
C ARG A 217 5.60 16.19 25.21
N ALA A 218 6.47 17.15 25.52
CA ALA A 218 7.25 17.15 26.76
C ALA A 218 6.34 17.23 28.00
N GLU A 219 5.32 18.08 27.96
CA GLU A 219 4.36 18.22 29.06
C GLU A 219 3.53 16.94 29.25
N ALA A 220 2.99 16.38 28.15
CA ALA A 220 2.25 15.13 28.20
C ALA A 220 3.11 13.96 28.72
N ALA A 221 4.38 13.90 28.31
CA ALA A 221 5.32 12.87 28.78
C ALA A 221 5.55 12.96 30.29
N ALA A 222 5.75 14.16 30.83
CA ALA A 222 5.92 14.36 32.27
C ALA A 222 4.65 13.96 33.06
N LEU A 223 3.46 14.32 32.56
CA LEU A 223 2.18 13.96 33.18
C LEU A 223 1.94 12.45 33.19
N VAL A 224 2.28 11.77 32.09
CA VAL A 224 2.17 10.32 31.96
C VAL A 224 3.20 9.62 32.85
N GLU A 225 4.43 10.11 32.91
CA GLU A 225 5.47 9.57 33.79
C GLU A 225 5.04 9.63 35.26
N GLN A 226 4.49 10.77 35.70
CA GLN A 226 3.98 10.98 37.06
C GLN A 226 2.78 10.07 37.36
N SER A 227 1.82 9.98 36.43
CA SER A 227 0.56 9.27 36.65
C SER A 227 0.70 7.75 36.51
N ALA A 228 1.58 7.28 35.61
CA ALA A 228 1.84 5.87 35.35
C ALA A 228 3.04 5.32 36.13
N ARG A 229 3.72 6.13 36.97
CA ARG A 229 4.94 5.77 37.72
C ARG A 229 6.03 5.18 36.81
N GLY A 230 6.24 5.81 35.65
CA GLY A 230 7.23 5.37 34.66
C GLY A 230 6.89 4.08 33.89
N ARG A 231 5.67 3.54 34.03
CA ARG A 231 5.25 2.29 33.34
C ARG A 231 4.48 2.50 32.04
N ALA A 232 4.27 3.75 31.63
CA ALA A 232 3.65 4.06 30.35
C ALA A 232 4.49 5.11 29.63
N SER A 233 4.42 5.11 28.30
CA SER A 233 4.97 6.17 27.47
C SER A 233 3.85 6.81 26.67
N VAL A 234 4.09 8.02 26.17
CA VAL A 234 3.13 8.75 25.35
C VAL A 234 3.82 9.25 24.11
N SER A 235 3.12 9.16 23.00
CA SER A 235 3.49 9.82 21.77
C SER A 235 2.46 10.91 21.48
N VAL A 236 2.96 12.12 21.23
CA VAL A 236 2.17 13.23 20.75
C VAL A 236 2.72 13.60 19.38
N LEU A 237 1.86 13.53 18.37
CA LEU A 237 2.17 13.86 16.98
C LEU A 237 1.05 14.74 16.44
N ARG A 238 1.40 15.69 15.54
CA ARG A 238 0.35 16.36 14.76
C ARG A 238 -0.44 15.29 14.04
N LEU A 239 -1.76 15.43 14.02
CA LEU A 239 -2.65 14.45 13.43
C LEU A 239 -2.31 14.20 11.94
N ALA A 240 -1.94 15.27 11.21
CA ALA A 240 -1.45 15.16 9.84
C ALA A 240 -0.13 14.37 9.73
N ASP A 241 0.79 14.53 10.69
CA ASP A 241 2.07 13.82 10.68
C ASP A 241 1.93 12.36 11.07
N ALA A 242 0.99 12.03 11.98
CA ALA A 242 0.64 10.65 12.31
C ALA A 242 0.14 9.90 11.07
N ARG A 243 -0.76 10.51 10.28
CA ARG A 243 -1.23 9.95 9.00
C ARG A 243 -0.12 9.85 7.96
N ARG A 244 0.77 10.85 7.87
CA ARG A 244 1.94 10.78 6.98
C ARG A 244 2.91 9.68 7.37
N ALA A 245 3.12 9.42 8.66
CA ALA A 245 4.04 8.39 9.12
C ALA A 245 3.58 6.98 8.70
N GLU A 246 2.27 6.76 8.61
CA GLU A 246 1.65 5.49 8.19
C GLU A 246 1.99 5.14 6.72
N PHE A 247 1.98 6.11 5.82
CA PHE A 247 2.25 5.91 4.38
C PHE A 247 3.63 6.42 3.92
N GLY A 248 4.35 7.10 4.81
CA GLY A 248 5.51 7.94 4.54
C GLY A 248 6.71 7.22 3.90
N PRO A 249 7.04 5.96 4.24
CA PRO A 249 8.17 5.27 3.62
C PRO A 249 7.90 4.81 2.17
N ILE A 250 6.63 4.55 1.84
CA ILE A 250 6.23 3.93 0.56
C ILE A 250 6.21 4.95 -0.58
N ILE A 251 5.67 6.14 -0.33
CA ILE A 251 5.45 7.16 -1.37
C ILE A 251 6.78 7.62 -2.02
N PRO A 252 7.85 7.96 -1.27
CA PRO A 252 9.14 8.34 -1.86
C PRO A 252 9.76 7.24 -2.71
N LEU A 253 9.60 5.96 -2.31
CA LEU A 253 10.09 4.83 -3.07
C LEU A 253 9.39 4.73 -4.43
N LEU A 254 8.05 4.81 -4.45
CA LEU A 254 7.28 4.80 -5.69
C LEU A 254 7.61 6.01 -6.56
N ALA A 255 7.71 7.21 -5.96
CA ALA A 255 8.07 8.45 -6.66
C ALA A 255 9.46 8.35 -7.30
N GLY A 256 10.45 7.81 -6.58
CA GLY A 256 11.78 7.54 -7.11
C GLY A 256 11.75 6.55 -8.27
N ALA A 257 10.98 5.47 -8.15
CA ALA A 257 10.87 4.46 -9.20
C ALA A 257 10.26 5.02 -10.50
N VAL A 258 9.17 5.80 -10.43
CA VAL A 258 8.58 6.43 -11.63
C VAL A 258 9.43 7.57 -12.19
N ALA A 259 10.17 8.30 -11.36
CA ALA A 259 11.14 9.30 -11.82
C ALA A 259 12.29 8.66 -12.60
N LEU A 260 12.77 7.49 -12.16
CA LEU A 260 13.76 6.69 -12.89
C LEU A 260 13.24 6.22 -14.25
N VAL A 261 11.97 5.80 -14.34
CA VAL A 261 11.34 5.48 -15.64
C VAL A 261 11.23 6.70 -16.55
N LEU A 262 10.89 7.87 -15.99
CA LEU A 262 10.87 9.11 -16.77
C LEU A 262 12.25 9.46 -17.31
N PHE A 263 13.31 9.27 -16.54
CA PHE A 263 14.69 9.42 -17.01
C PHE A 263 14.98 8.49 -18.20
N VAL A 264 14.62 7.21 -18.08
CA VAL A 264 14.77 6.22 -19.16
C VAL A 264 13.98 6.63 -20.42
N ALA A 265 12.73 7.04 -20.26
CA ALA A 265 11.91 7.54 -21.37
C ALA A 265 12.54 8.77 -22.04
N CYS A 266 13.07 9.72 -21.26
CA CYS A 266 13.76 10.89 -21.78
C CYS A 266 15.04 10.53 -22.55
N ALA A 267 15.81 9.55 -22.06
CA ALA A 267 17.01 9.06 -22.74
C ALA A 267 16.67 8.45 -24.11
N ASN A 268 15.61 7.64 -24.17
CA ASN A 268 15.13 7.03 -25.41
C ASN A 268 14.62 8.06 -26.42
N VAL A 269 13.79 8.99 -25.97
CA VAL A 269 13.27 10.06 -26.83
C VAL A 269 14.42 10.95 -27.32
N SER A 270 15.40 11.27 -26.47
CA SER A 270 16.62 11.96 -26.89
C SER A 270 17.33 11.20 -28.01
N GLY A 271 17.49 9.88 -27.85
CA GLY A 271 18.09 8.97 -28.82
C GLY A 271 17.38 8.97 -30.19
N ILE A 272 16.05 8.98 -30.17
CA ILE A 272 15.23 9.07 -31.40
C ILE A 272 15.38 10.46 -32.05
N GLN A 273 15.26 11.53 -31.27
CA GLN A 273 15.28 12.90 -31.78
C GLN A 273 16.63 13.27 -32.39
N ILE A 274 17.73 12.77 -31.84
CA ILE A 274 19.04 12.97 -32.45
C ILE A 274 19.19 12.20 -33.77
N ALA A 275 18.59 11.01 -33.91
CA ALA A 275 18.66 10.24 -35.14
C ALA A 275 17.91 10.98 -36.27
N ARG A 276 16.77 11.60 -35.94
CA ARG A 276 16.04 12.50 -36.86
C ARG A 276 16.81 13.78 -37.17
N THR A 277 17.52 14.33 -36.19
CA THR A 277 18.37 15.51 -36.41
C THR A 277 19.50 15.18 -37.40
N MET A 278 20.09 13.99 -37.27
CA MET A 278 21.15 13.51 -38.16
C MET A 278 20.67 13.30 -39.60
N SER A 279 19.48 12.73 -39.80
CA SER A 279 18.92 12.57 -41.15
C SER A 279 18.59 13.90 -41.85
N ARG A 280 18.49 14.99 -41.08
CA ARG A 280 18.22 16.35 -41.56
C ARG A 280 19.45 17.27 -41.53
N GLU A 281 20.64 16.74 -41.27
CA GLU A 281 21.89 17.51 -41.31
C GLU A 281 22.09 18.31 -42.61
N PRO A 282 21.81 17.78 -43.81
CA PRO A 282 21.95 18.53 -45.06
C PRO A 282 21.05 19.78 -45.10
N GLU A 283 19.80 19.67 -44.61
CA GLU A 283 18.85 20.78 -44.52
C GLU A 283 19.37 21.87 -43.57
N PHE A 284 19.89 21.47 -42.41
CA PHE A 284 20.48 22.41 -41.45
C PHE A 284 21.74 23.09 -41.97
N GLY A 285 22.53 22.39 -42.81
CA GLY A 285 23.68 22.96 -43.52
C GLY A 285 23.27 24.08 -44.48
N VAL A 286 22.26 23.84 -45.31
CA VAL A 286 21.71 24.85 -46.24
C VAL A 286 21.16 26.06 -45.46
N ARG A 287 20.40 25.84 -44.39
CA ARG A 287 19.87 26.94 -43.56
C ARG A 287 20.96 27.79 -42.92
N ARG A 288 22.05 27.16 -42.47
CA ARG A 288 23.23 27.88 -41.94
C ARG A 288 23.98 28.64 -43.02
N ALA A 289 24.07 28.12 -44.24
CA ALA A 289 24.62 28.84 -45.39
C ALA A 289 23.78 30.07 -45.76
N LEU A 290 22.45 29.98 -45.59
CA LEU A 290 21.51 31.09 -45.76
C LEU A 290 21.46 32.07 -44.55
N GLY A 291 22.34 31.92 -43.56
CA GLY A 291 22.49 32.87 -42.44
C GLY A 291 21.78 32.50 -41.14
N ALA A 292 21.15 31.33 -41.02
CA ALA A 292 20.55 30.90 -39.76
C ALA A 292 21.60 30.71 -38.65
N SER A 293 21.34 31.23 -37.46
CA SER A 293 22.23 31.07 -36.30
C SER A 293 22.08 29.69 -35.65
N ARG A 294 23.12 29.22 -34.94
CA ARG A 294 23.05 27.96 -34.16
C ARG A 294 21.93 27.99 -33.11
N ARG A 295 21.68 29.17 -32.53
CA ARG A 295 20.60 29.38 -31.56
C ARG A 295 19.22 29.21 -32.19
N GLN A 296 19.00 29.73 -33.41
CA GLN A 296 17.73 29.55 -34.13
C GLN A 296 17.46 28.07 -34.42
N LEU A 297 18.47 27.32 -34.86
CA LEU A 297 18.35 25.88 -35.10
C LEU A 297 18.09 25.09 -33.80
N ALA A 298 18.80 25.42 -32.72
CA ALA A 298 18.58 24.81 -31.42
C ALA A 298 17.17 25.11 -30.89
N GLN A 299 16.70 26.36 -30.98
CA GLN A 299 15.35 26.76 -30.58
C GLN A 299 14.26 26.00 -31.35
N GLN A 300 14.47 25.78 -32.65
CA GLN A 300 13.57 24.98 -33.46
C GLN A 300 13.46 23.53 -32.92
N LEU A 301 14.60 22.85 -32.70
CA LEU A 301 14.61 21.48 -32.17
C LEU A 301 14.00 21.38 -30.77
N THR A 302 14.29 22.35 -29.90
CA THR A 302 13.69 22.42 -28.57
C THR A 302 12.19 22.59 -28.66
N THR A 303 11.70 23.42 -29.59
CA THR A 303 10.25 23.63 -29.81
C THR A 303 9.58 22.35 -30.32
N GLU A 304 10.20 21.64 -31.28
CA GLU A 304 9.69 20.37 -31.80
C GLU A 304 9.61 19.29 -30.70
N THR A 305 10.63 19.21 -29.85
CA THR A 305 10.68 18.25 -28.74
C THR A 305 9.71 18.61 -27.63
N LEU A 306 9.53 19.90 -27.34
CA LEU A 306 8.55 20.38 -26.39
C LEU A 306 7.12 20.08 -26.86
N LEU A 307 6.81 20.24 -28.15
CA LEU A 307 5.50 19.87 -28.71
C LEU A 307 5.21 18.38 -28.55
N LEU A 308 6.20 17.52 -28.77
CA LEU A 308 6.10 16.07 -28.52
C LEU A 308 5.87 15.78 -27.03
N ALA A 309 6.61 16.45 -26.15
CA ALA A 309 6.45 16.30 -24.72
C ALA A 309 5.09 16.77 -24.24
N LEU A 310 4.56 17.89 -24.74
CA LEU A 310 3.21 18.37 -24.42
C LEU A 310 2.14 17.37 -24.90
N GLY A 311 2.29 16.79 -26.10
CA GLY A 311 1.40 15.73 -26.57
C GLY A 311 1.47 14.48 -25.68
N GLY A 312 2.67 14.06 -25.30
CA GLY A 312 2.89 12.97 -24.35
C GLY A 312 2.32 13.27 -22.96
N GLY A 313 2.49 14.49 -22.45
CA GLY A 313 1.97 14.92 -21.15
C GLY A 313 0.44 14.96 -21.13
N ALA A 314 -0.20 15.48 -22.19
CA ALA A 314 -1.65 15.47 -22.31
C ALA A 314 -2.21 14.03 -22.35
N ALA A 315 -1.63 13.15 -23.17
CA ALA A 315 -2.00 11.73 -23.19
C ALA A 315 -1.67 11.04 -21.85
N GLY A 316 -0.58 11.43 -21.19
CA GLY A 316 -0.17 10.92 -19.89
C GLY A 316 -1.13 11.27 -18.77
N VAL A 317 -1.72 12.47 -18.77
CA VAL A 317 -2.77 12.86 -17.82
C VAL A 317 -4.01 11.98 -17.99
N LEU A 318 -4.41 11.66 -19.23
CA LEU A 318 -5.53 10.74 -19.50
C LEU A 318 -5.23 9.30 -19.05
N LEU A 319 -4.00 8.84 -19.26
CA LEU A 319 -3.57 7.54 -18.75
C LEU A 319 -3.52 7.54 -17.21
N ALA A 320 -3.11 8.65 -16.60
CA ALA A 320 -3.04 8.78 -15.15
C ALA A 320 -4.42 8.76 -14.50
N SER A 321 -5.45 9.38 -15.10
CA SER A 321 -6.81 9.29 -14.56
C SER A 321 -7.29 7.85 -14.53
N TRP A 322 -7.08 7.09 -15.61
CA TRP A 322 -7.40 5.66 -15.64
C TRP A 322 -6.57 4.86 -14.63
N ALA A 323 -5.27 5.15 -14.51
CA ALA A 323 -4.40 4.46 -13.55
C ALA A 323 -4.80 4.72 -12.09
N VAL A 324 -5.21 5.96 -11.76
CA VAL A 324 -5.71 6.31 -10.43
C VAL A 324 -6.99 5.55 -10.11
N ASP A 325 -7.91 5.42 -11.06
CA ASP A 325 -9.14 4.63 -10.88
C ASP A 325 -8.83 3.15 -10.64
N VAL A 326 -7.92 2.57 -11.43
CA VAL A 326 -7.48 1.16 -11.28
C VAL A 326 -6.79 0.94 -9.93
N ILE A 327 -5.92 1.86 -9.51
CA ILE A 327 -5.25 1.78 -8.21
C ILE A 327 -6.27 1.85 -7.08
N THR A 328 -7.21 2.79 -7.15
CA THR A 328 -8.27 2.97 -6.14
C THR A 328 -9.14 1.72 -6.03
N ALA A 329 -9.53 1.13 -7.17
CA ALA A 329 -10.34 -0.09 -7.21
C ALA A 329 -9.60 -1.34 -6.71
N ALA A 330 -8.26 -1.32 -6.71
CA ALA A 330 -7.43 -2.43 -6.25
C ALA A 330 -7.19 -2.42 -4.73
N ILE A 331 -7.60 -1.37 -4.01
CA ILE A 331 -7.45 -1.28 -2.56
C ILE A 331 -8.53 -2.14 -1.89
N PRO A 332 -8.15 -3.15 -1.08
CA PRO A 332 -9.10 -4.13 -0.53
C PRO A 332 -9.85 -3.61 0.70
N VAL A 333 -9.64 -2.35 1.08
CA VAL A 333 -10.23 -1.68 2.23
C VAL A 333 -10.87 -0.37 1.78
N PRO A 334 -11.94 0.09 2.45
CA PRO A 334 -12.48 1.42 2.18
C PRO A 334 -11.39 2.47 2.42
N LEU A 335 -11.40 3.55 1.62
CA LEU A 335 -10.50 4.68 1.83
C LEU A 335 -11.13 5.71 2.78
N PRO A 336 -10.33 6.30 3.68
CA PRO A 336 -10.76 7.43 4.51
C PRO A 336 -11.40 8.54 3.64
N VAL A 337 -12.42 9.22 4.14
CA VAL A 337 -13.16 10.29 3.44
C VAL A 337 -12.25 11.46 3.05
N TRP A 338 -11.17 11.71 3.77
CA TRP A 338 -10.20 12.73 3.40
C TRP A 338 -9.23 12.25 2.31
N LEU A 339 -9.09 10.94 2.12
CA LEU A 339 -8.13 10.30 1.23
C LEU A 339 -8.78 9.92 -0.11
N HIS A 340 -8.88 10.90 -0.99
CA HIS A 340 -9.34 10.70 -2.37
C HIS A 340 -8.21 10.99 -3.36
N PHE A 341 -7.92 10.01 -4.22
CA PHE A 341 -6.93 10.17 -5.28
C PHE A 341 -7.61 10.84 -6.48
N HIS A 342 -7.25 12.09 -6.76
CA HIS A 342 -7.71 12.79 -7.94
C HIS A 342 -6.61 13.69 -8.49
N ILE A 343 -6.66 13.94 -9.80
CA ILE A 343 -5.78 14.89 -10.46
C ILE A 343 -6.36 16.29 -10.26
N ASP A 344 -5.88 17.02 -9.25
CA ASP A 344 -6.25 18.43 -9.03
C ASP A 344 -5.33 19.41 -9.77
N MET A 345 -5.60 20.70 -9.60
CA MET A 345 -4.80 21.76 -10.22
C MET A 345 -3.34 21.77 -9.76
N ARG A 346 -3.03 21.35 -8.52
CA ARG A 346 -1.65 21.26 -8.03
C ARG A 346 -0.92 20.13 -8.75
N VAL A 347 -1.55 18.96 -8.85
CA VAL A 347 -1.02 17.82 -9.62
C VAL A 347 -0.87 18.20 -11.09
N LEU A 348 -1.84 18.85 -11.72
CA LEU A 348 -1.74 19.32 -13.10
C LEU A 348 -0.57 20.30 -13.30
N ALA A 349 -0.38 21.25 -12.37
CA ALA A 349 0.74 22.18 -12.43
C ALA A 349 2.10 21.47 -12.27
N LEU A 350 2.20 20.50 -11.35
CA LEU A 350 3.39 19.67 -11.18
C LEU A 350 3.65 18.80 -12.42
N THR A 351 2.61 18.18 -12.98
CA THR A 351 2.70 17.39 -14.22
C THR A 351 3.10 18.26 -15.41
N ALA A 352 2.60 19.49 -15.50
CA ALA A 352 3.01 20.44 -16.53
C ALA A 352 4.51 20.79 -16.38
N LEU A 353 4.98 21.03 -15.15
CA LEU A 353 6.39 21.26 -14.86
C LEU A 353 7.25 20.05 -15.25
N VAL A 354 6.83 18.84 -14.86
CA VAL A 354 7.49 17.57 -15.22
C VAL A 354 7.52 17.37 -16.74
N THR A 355 6.44 17.70 -17.44
CA THR A 355 6.34 17.61 -18.90
C THR A 355 7.31 18.56 -19.59
N VAL A 356 7.37 19.82 -19.13
CA VAL A 356 8.32 20.80 -19.66
C VAL A 356 9.76 20.39 -19.35
N ALA A 357 10.04 19.92 -18.14
CA ALA A 357 11.35 19.42 -17.75
C ALA A 357 11.76 18.20 -18.60
N ALA A 358 10.85 17.25 -18.83
CA ALA A 358 11.09 16.10 -19.70
C ALA A 358 11.38 16.53 -21.15
N GLY A 359 10.59 17.45 -21.71
CA GLY A 359 10.83 18.01 -23.04
C GLY A 359 12.18 18.73 -23.15
N ALA A 360 12.55 19.49 -22.12
CA ALA A 360 13.86 20.14 -22.04
C ALA A 360 15.00 19.11 -21.98
N LEU A 361 14.91 18.11 -21.09
CA LEU A 361 15.88 17.02 -20.97
C LEU A 361 16.05 16.28 -22.30
N CYS A 362 14.94 15.97 -22.99
CA CYS A 362 14.95 15.33 -24.31
C CYS A 362 15.65 16.17 -25.39
N ALA A 363 15.61 17.50 -25.26
CA ALA A 363 16.18 18.43 -26.23
C ALA A 363 17.67 18.71 -26.02
N ILE A 364 18.23 18.40 -24.83
CA ILE A 364 19.64 18.70 -24.50
C ILE A 364 20.58 18.04 -25.51
N ALA A 365 20.46 16.73 -25.74
CA ALA A 365 21.37 16.00 -26.60
C ALA A 365 21.31 16.47 -28.08
N PRO A 366 20.13 16.60 -28.72
CA PRO A 366 20.01 17.19 -30.06
C PRO A 366 20.57 18.63 -30.16
N ALA A 367 20.30 19.49 -29.17
CA ALA A 367 20.77 20.87 -29.17
C ALA A 367 22.30 20.96 -29.05
N MET A 368 22.91 20.16 -28.15
CA MET A 368 24.35 20.05 -28.02
C MET A 368 25.02 19.52 -29.29
N HIS A 369 24.36 18.59 -29.98
CA HIS A 369 24.86 18.05 -31.24
C HIS A 369 24.96 19.14 -32.32
N ILE A 370 23.91 19.94 -32.55
CA ILE A 370 23.96 21.07 -33.49
C ILE A 370 25.01 22.12 -33.08
N ALA A 371 25.19 22.35 -31.77
CA ALA A 371 26.17 23.32 -31.29
C ALA A 371 27.63 22.91 -31.61
N ARG A 372 27.93 21.61 -31.62
CA ARG A 372 29.29 21.07 -31.83
C ARG A 372 29.61 20.70 -33.28
N VAL A 373 28.62 20.45 -34.13
CA VAL A 373 28.86 20.05 -35.53
C VAL A 373 29.31 21.24 -36.38
N ASN A 374 30.41 21.05 -37.11
CA ASN A 374 30.88 21.99 -38.11
C ASN A 374 30.16 21.70 -39.44
N LEU A 375 29.04 22.38 -39.67
CA LEU A 375 28.14 22.11 -40.81
C LEU A 375 28.79 22.32 -42.19
N ASN A 376 29.93 23.02 -42.27
CA ASN A 376 30.74 23.11 -43.48
C ASN A 376 31.41 21.77 -43.85
N ASP A 377 31.73 20.93 -42.86
CA ASP A 377 32.30 19.59 -43.10
C ASP A 377 31.20 18.60 -43.54
N ALA A 378 29.94 18.83 -43.14
CA ALA A 378 28.80 18.02 -43.56
C ALA A 378 28.46 18.20 -45.07
N LEU A 379 28.79 19.36 -45.65
CA LEU A 379 28.66 19.62 -47.09
C LEU A 379 29.88 19.13 -47.90
N LYS A 380 31.06 19.05 -47.27
CA LYS A 380 32.32 18.66 -47.93
C LYS A 380 32.64 17.17 -47.88
N SER A 381 32.02 16.38 -47.01
CA SER A 381 32.46 15.00 -46.77
C SER A 381 31.39 13.95 -47.03
N GLY A 382 31.60 13.18 -48.09
CA GLY A 382 31.18 11.78 -48.13
C GLY A 382 31.93 10.98 -47.06
N GLY A 383 31.44 10.99 -45.82
CA GLY A 383 31.51 9.84 -44.91
C GLY A 383 32.72 9.58 -44.01
N ARG A 384 33.81 10.39 -43.96
CA ARG A 384 35.05 9.92 -43.30
C ARG A 384 35.54 10.58 -41.98
N SER A 385 35.02 11.70 -41.49
CA SER A 385 35.70 12.44 -40.40
C SER A 385 34.93 12.64 -39.07
N GLY A 386 33.73 12.09 -38.88
CA GLY A 386 32.92 12.36 -37.66
C GLY A 386 32.60 11.17 -36.74
N ALA A 387 32.95 9.93 -37.09
CA ALA A 387 32.34 8.74 -36.50
C ALA A 387 32.69 8.48 -35.02
N ALA A 388 33.91 8.79 -34.57
CA ALA A 388 34.41 8.38 -33.26
C ALA A 388 33.77 9.11 -32.05
N GLY A 389 33.44 10.41 -32.17
CA GLY A 389 32.79 11.17 -31.10
C GLY A 389 31.26 11.02 -31.04
N ARG A 390 30.65 10.53 -32.13
CA ARG A 390 29.18 10.44 -32.31
C ARG A 390 28.57 9.17 -31.71
N THR A 391 29.38 8.12 -31.52
CA THR A 391 28.99 6.83 -30.91
C THR A 391 29.06 6.84 -29.37
N THR A 392 29.94 7.65 -28.77
CA THR A 392 30.31 7.55 -27.34
C THR A 392 29.21 8.02 -26.39
N TRP A 393 28.49 9.11 -26.71
CA TRP A 393 27.47 9.65 -25.82
C TRP A 393 26.17 8.82 -25.82
N ARG A 394 25.80 8.20 -26.96
CA ARG A 394 24.66 7.27 -27.03
C ARG A 394 24.94 6.00 -26.23
N SER A 395 26.16 5.47 -26.32
CA SER A 395 26.56 4.38 -25.44
C SER A 395 26.47 4.77 -23.97
N THR A 396 26.79 6.01 -23.59
CA THR A 396 26.61 6.47 -22.21
C THR A 396 25.13 6.51 -21.79
N LEU A 397 24.22 6.95 -22.67
CA LEU A 397 22.79 6.94 -22.36
C LEU A 397 22.24 5.52 -22.19
N VAL A 398 22.56 4.60 -23.11
CA VAL A 398 22.15 3.19 -22.98
C VAL A 398 22.73 2.57 -21.72
N MET A 399 23.99 2.87 -21.40
CA MET A 399 24.62 2.41 -20.17
C MET A 399 23.86 2.91 -18.92
N ALA A 400 23.49 4.19 -18.87
CA ALA A 400 22.72 4.76 -17.77
C ALA A 400 21.30 4.17 -17.68
N GLU A 401 20.63 4.03 -18.82
CA GLU A 401 19.30 3.42 -18.91
C GLU A 401 19.29 1.97 -18.43
N VAL A 402 20.25 1.16 -18.86
CA VAL A 402 20.39 -0.24 -18.42
C VAL A 402 20.72 -0.30 -16.93
N ALA A 403 21.56 0.60 -16.41
CA ALA A 403 21.86 0.67 -14.98
C ALA A 403 20.60 0.96 -14.15
N VAL A 404 19.79 1.93 -14.56
CA VAL A 404 18.51 2.26 -13.92
C VAL A 404 17.53 1.08 -14.00
N THR A 405 17.45 0.44 -15.16
CA THR A 405 16.60 -0.74 -15.37
C THR A 405 16.98 -1.88 -14.44
N VAL A 406 18.28 -2.15 -14.26
CA VAL A 406 18.75 -3.16 -13.30
C VAL A 406 18.35 -2.82 -11.87
N VAL A 407 18.51 -1.56 -11.44
CA VAL A 407 18.08 -1.13 -10.10
C VAL A 407 16.59 -1.41 -9.87
N LEU A 408 15.73 -1.04 -10.84
CA LEU A 408 14.29 -1.28 -10.77
C LEU A 408 13.94 -2.77 -10.77
N LEU A 409 14.62 -3.57 -11.60
CA LEU A 409 14.43 -5.02 -11.67
C LEU A 409 14.86 -5.74 -10.39
N VAL A 410 15.96 -5.31 -9.74
CA VAL A 410 16.37 -5.85 -8.44
C VAL A 410 15.33 -5.52 -7.37
N ALA A 411 14.87 -4.27 -7.30
CA ALA A 411 13.84 -3.86 -6.35
C ALA A 411 12.53 -4.65 -6.57
N ALA A 412 12.07 -4.76 -7.81
CA ALA A 412 10.90 -5.56 -8.17
C ALA A 412 11.09 -7.04 -7.82
N GLY A 413 12.24 -7.63 -8.16
CA GLY A 413 12.55 -9.02 -7.89
C GLY A 413 12.54 -9.36 -6.40
N LEU A 414 13.15 -8.52 -5.56
CA LEU A 414 13.15 -8.68 -4.11
C LEU A 414 11.72 -8.63 -3.52
N LEU A 415 10.88 -7.72 -4.01
CA LEU A 415 9.49 -7.60 -3.57
C LEU A 415 8.62 -8.76 -4.07
N VAL A 416 8.81 -9.22 -5.31
CA VAL A 416 8.14 -10.42 -5.84
C VAL A 416 8.52 -11.65 -5.02
N ARG A 417 9.80 -11.82 -4.69
CA ARG A 417 10.24 -12.90 -3.80
C ARG A 417 9.65 -12.77 -2.40
N THR A 418 9.58 -11.56 -1.86
CA THR A 418 8.95 -11.28 -0.57
C THR A 418 7.47 -11.71 -0.56
N ILE A 419 6.72 -11.34 -1.59
CA ILE A 419 5.32 -11.77 -1.76
C ILE A 419 5.24 -13.30 -1.85
N GLY A 420 6.13 -13.92 -2.62
CA GLY A 420 6.24 -15.38 -2.70
C GLY A 420 6.43 -16.04 -1.33
N HIS A 421 7.37 -15.54 -0.52
CA HIS A 421 7.61 -16.03 0.85
C HIS A 421 6.41 -15.81 1.77
N ILE A 422 5.74 -14.66 1.67
CA ILE A 422 4.52 -14.36 2.44
C ILE A 422 3.40 -15.35 2.08
N THR A 423 3.19 -15.61 0.79
CA THR A 423 2.09 -16.48 0.32
C THR A 423 2.34 -17.97 0.54
N ALA A 424 3.60 -18.39 0.57
CA ALA A 424 4.00 -19.79 0.81
C ALA A 424 4.28 -20.09 2.29
N MET A 425 4.15 -19.08 3.16
CA MET A 425 4.41 -19.20 4.58
C MET A 425 3.44 -20.20 5.23
N ASP A 426 3.98 -21.08 6.06
CA ASP A 426 3.16 -21.87 6.96
C ASP A 426 2.65 -20.97 8.08
N LEU A 427 1.35 -20.72 8.08
CA LEU A 427 0.68 -19.89 9.07
C LEU A 427 0.41 -20.64 10.38
N GLY A 428 0.75 -21.94 10.43
CA GLY A 428 0.44 -22.84 11.54
C GLY A 428 -1.04 -23.23 11.64
N ALA A 429 -1.89 -22.64 10.79
CA ALA A 429 -3.31 -22.93 10.66
C ALA A 429 -3.62 -23.41 9.23
N GLY A 430 -4.51 -24.40 9.11
CA GLY A 430 -4.90 -24.94 7.80
C GLY A 430 -5.82 -23.97 7.05
N THR A 431 -5.31 -23.15 6.15
CA THR A 431 -6.13 -22.15 5.45
C THR A 431 -6.94 -22.71 4.27
N ALA A 432 -6.57 -23.88 3.74
CA ALA A 432 -7.26 -24.51 2.62
C ALA A 432 -8.71 -24.86 2.97
N GLY A 433 -9.66 -24.39 2.15
CA GLY A 433 -11.10 -24.61 2.35
C GLY A 433 -11.70 -23.91 3.57
N ALA A 434 -10.92 -23.11 4.31
CA ALA A 434 -11.38 -22.37 5.49
C ALA A 434 -11.83 -20.96 5.10
N ARG A 435 -13.03 -20.60 5.55
CA ARG A 435 -13.58 -19.25 5.46
C ARG A 435 -13.83 -18.69 6.84
N THR A 436 -13.70 -17.38 6.97
CA THR A 436 -13.97 -16.66 8.20
C THR A 436 -15.09 -15.65 7.98
N MET A 437 -15.90 -15.50 9.01
CA MET A 437 -16.97 -14.51 9.10
C MET A 437 -17.09 -14.08 10.56
N GLU A 438 -17.67 -12.93 10.79
CA GLU A 438 -17.82 -12.37 12.13
C GLU A 438 -19.31 -12.17 12.43
N ALA A 439 -19.66 -12.29 13.70
CA ALA A 439 -20.98 -11.97 14.22
C ALA A 439 -20.86 -11.27 15.57
N ALA A 440 -21.66 -10.24 15.77
CA ALA A 440 -21.70 -9.49 17.01
C ALA A 440 -23.04 -9.72 17.71
N LEU A 441 -23.00 -10.26 18.93
CA LEU A 441 -24.16 -10.47 19.77
C LEU A 441 -24.59 -9.15 20.43
N PRO A 442 -25.83 -8.67 20.25
CA PRO A 442 -26.29 -7.45 20.92
C PRO A 442 -26.21 -7.58 22.44
N ALA A 443 -25.42 -6.72 23.09
CA ALA A 443 -25.21 -6.76 24.54
C ALA A 443 -26.52 -6.61 25.35
N SER A 444 -27.50 -5.89 24.81
CA SER A 444 -28.83 -5.71 25.40
C SER A 444 -29.62 -7.02 25.54
N ARG A 445 -29.43 -7.95 24.60
CA ARG A 445 -30.10 -9.25 24.56
C ARG A 445 -29.26 -10.36 25.17
N TYR A 446 -27.94 -10.27 24.98
CA TYR A 446 -26.96 -11.24 25.45
C TYR A 446 -26.15 -10.70 26.64
N ALA A 447 -26.84 -10.13 27.63
CA ALA A 447 -26.22 -9.47 28.77
C ALA A 447 -25.44 -10.45 29.66
N THR A 448 -25.95 -11.68 29.81
CA THR A 448 -25.36 -12.68 30.71
C THR A 448 -24.43 -13.65 29.96
N PRO A 449 -23.33 -14.12 30.58
CA PRO A 449 -22.49 -15.16 29.99
C PRO A 449 -23.27 -16.43 29.60
N ALA A 450 -24.26 -16.82 30.40
CA ALA A 450 -25.12 -17.97 30.12
C ALA A 450 -25.90 -17.82 28.80
N SER A 451 -26.49 -16.65 28.54
CA SER A 451 -27.22 -16.40 27.28
C SER A 451 -26.32 -16.45 26.04
N ARG A 452 -25.07 -16.00 26.16
CA ARG A 452 -24.06 -16.04 25.09
C ARG A 452 -23.59 -17.47 24.81
N ALA A 453 -23.37 -18.24 25.87
CA ALA A 453 -23.01 -19.66 25.75
C ALA A 453 -24.15 -20.47 25.10
N ASP A 454 -25.41 -20.20 25.46
CA ASP A 454 -26.59 -20.88 24.90
C ASP A 454 -26.75 -20.65 23.39
N ILE A 455 -26.67 -19.40 22.91
CA ILE A 455 -26.81 -19.12 21.48
C ILE A 455 -25.68 -19.76 20.66
N VAL A 456 -24.46 -19.75 21.18
CA VAL A 456 -23.32 -20.40 20.53
C VAL A 456 -23.49 -21.92 20.52
N ALA A 457 -23.97 -22.53 21.61
CA ALA A 457 -24.25 -23.97 21.64
C ALA A 457 -25.33 -24.37 20.62
N ARG A 458 -26.42 -23.60 20.52
CA ARG A 458 -27.47 -23.80 19.51
C ARG A 458 -26.95 -23.63 18.08
N LEU A 459 -26.08 -22.65 17.86
CA LEU A 459 -25.47 -22.41 16.54
C LEU A 459 -24.57 -23.59 16.14
N LEU A 460 -23.76 -24.11 17.06
CA LEU A 460 -22.92 -25.29 16.82
C LEU A 460 -23.75 -26.55 16.54
N ASP A 461 -24.91 -26.71 17.21
CA ASP A 461 -25.82 -27.83 16.95
C ASP A 461 -26.42 -27.75 15.53
N VAL A 462 -26.91 -26.56 15.16
CA VAL A 462 -27.57 -26.34 13.86
C VAL A 462 -26.61 -26.34 12.68
N VAL A 463 -25.38 -25.84 12.84
CA VAL A 463 -24.40 -25.72 11.75
C VAL A 463 -23.35 -26.83 11.77
N GLY A 464 -22.87 -27.24 12.95
CA GLY A 464 -21.70 -28.10 13.11
C GLY A 464 -21.91 -29.60 12.84
N HIS A 465 -23.16 -30.07 12.68
CA HIS A 465 -23.48 -31.51 12.61
C HIS A 465 -24.04 -32.00 11.26
N ARG A 466 -23.99 -31.20 10.19
CA ARG A 466 -24.53 -31.61 8.88
C ARG A 466 -23.50 -31.50 7.74
N ASP A 467 -23.50 -32.53 6.89
CA ASP A 467 -22.85 -32.60 5.57
C ASP A 467 -21.32 -32.45 5.54
N GLY A 468 -20.61 -33.00 6.54
CA GLY A 468 -19.14 -33.01 6.57
C GLY A 468 -18.50 -31.63 6.76
N SER A 469 -19.30 -30.63 7.12
CA SER A 469 -18.84 -29.27 7.43
C SER A 469 -18.39 -29.15 8.90
N ALA A 470 -17.48 -28.24 9.18
CA ALA A 470 -17.00 -27.94 10.53
C ALA A 470 -17.12 -26.45 10.82
N LEU A 471 -17.66 -26.11 11.99
CA LEU A 471 -17.76 -24.75 12.52
C LEU A 471 -16.95 -24.65 13.81
N ALA A 472 -16.10 -23.63 13.87
CA ALA A 472 -15.42 -23.23 15.08
C ALA A 472 -15.69 -21.76 15.36
N ILE A 473 -15.83 -21.44 16.63
CA ILE A 473 -16.10 -20.08 17.07
C ILE A 473 -15.01 -19.69 18.07
N ALA A 474 -14.49 -18.49 17.90
CA ALA A 474 -13.60 -17.84 18.84
C ALA A 474 -14.17 -16.46 19.22
N SER A 475 -13.89 -16.03 20.43
CA SER A 475 -14.00 -14.64 20.84
C SER A 475 -12.72 -14.22 21.56
N GLU A 476 -12.60 -12.92 21.83
CA GLU A 476 -11.58 -12.46 22.76
C GLU A 476 -11.81 -13.09 24.14
N GLY A 477 -10.71 -13.52 24.76
CA GLY A 477 -10.71 -14.10 26.10
C GLY A 477 -10.49 -13.03 27.19
N PRO A 478 -10.23 -13.45 28.44
CA PRO A 478 -9.97 -12.53 29.55
C PRO A 478 -8.84 -11.53 29.26
N ALA A 479 -9.01 -10.29 29.71
CA ALA A 479 -8.08 -9.18 29.42
C ALA A 479 -6.75 -9.25 30.21
N SER A 480 -6.68 -10.04 31.27
CA SER A 480 -5.47 -10.16 32.10
C SER A 480 -5.31 -11.57 32.67
N PHE A 481 -4.06 -11.94 32.92
CA PHE A 481 -3.70 -13.21 33.52
C PHE A 481 -2.48 -13.09 34.43
N THR A 482 -2.39 -14.00 35.39
CA THR A 482 -1.21 -14.26 36.22
C THR A 482 -0.86 -15.74 36.12
N ILE A 483 0.42 -16.05 36.25
CA ILE A 483 0.93 -17.42 36.22
C ILE A 483 1.45 -17.74 37.61
N ASP A 484 1.03 -18.89 38.16
CA ASP A 484 1.51 -19.43 39.44
C ASP A 484 1.54 -18.39 40.60
N GLY A 485 0.58 -17.44 40.62
CA GLY A 485 0.48 -16.38 41.64
C GLY A 485 1.48 -15.23 41.51
N GLY A 486 2.26 -15.18 40.43
CA GLY A 486 3.21 -14.09 40.14
C GLY A 486 2.54 -12.78 39.70
N ALA A 487 3.37 -11.76 39.44
CA ALA A 487 2.90 -10.48 38.90
C ALA A 487 2.22 -10.66 37.52
N PRO A 488 1.22 -9.83 37.16
CA PRO A 488 0.56 -9.88 35.85
C PRO A 488 1.60 -9.87 34.72
N ALA A 489 1.66 -10.96 33.96
CA ALA A 489 2.61 -11.11 32.88
C ALA A 489 2.04 -10.41 31.64
N ALA A 490 2.51 -9.20 31.36
CA ALA A 490 2.05 -8.44 30.20
C ALA A 490 3.00 -8.55 29.00
N ALA A 491 3.29 -9.80 28.63
CA ALA A 491 3.73 -10.09 27.28
C ALA A 491 2.56 -9.85 26.30
N ARG A 492 2.85 -9.48 25.05
CA ARG A 492 1.89 -9.48 23.93
C ARG A 492 1.38 -10.92 23.71
N VAL A 493 0.40 -11.34 24.51
CA VAL A 493 -0.18 -12.67 24.53
C VAL A 493 -1.63 -12.54 24.09
N ARG A 494 -2.04 -13.33 23.12
CA ARG A 494 -3.42 -13.37 22.65
C ARG A 494 -4.21 -14.36 23.49
N ILE A 495 -5.24 -13.91 24.20
CA ILE A 495 -6.15 -14.81 24.90
C ILE A 495 -7.41 -14.98 24.06
N ARG A 496 -7.77 -16.22 23.71
CA ARG A 496 -8.98 -16.55 22.93
C ARG A 496 -9.87 -17.50 23.70
N ALA A 497 -11.15 -17.17 23.78
CA ALA A 497 -12.20 -18.10 24.19
C ALA A 497 -12.67 -18.88 22.96
N VAL A 498 -12.54 -20.21 22.96
CA VAL A 498 -12.75 -21.03 21.75
C VAL A 498 -13.65 -22.24 22.01
N THR A 499 -14.39 -22.66 20.99
CA THR A 499 -15.22 -23.87 21.04
C THR A 499 -14.37 -25.14 21.01
N GLY A 500 -14.92 -26.28 21.47
CA GLY A 500 -14.16 -27.53 21.61
C GLY A 500 -13.46 -27.99 20.31
N ASP A 501 -14.16 -27.90 19.19
CA ASP A 501 -13.63 -28.29 17.88
C ASP A 501 -12.75 -27.22 17.21
N TYR A 502 -12.39 -26.13 17.91
CA TYR A 502 -11.64 -25.02 17.34
C TYR A 502 -10.28 -25.44 16.78
N PHE A 503 -9.49 -26.20 17.53
CA PHE A 503 -8.16 -26.59 17.08
C PHE A 503 -8.22 -27.47 15.83
N ARG A 504 -9.14 -28.45 15.80
CA ARG A 504 -9.37 -29.30 14.64
C ARG A 504 -9.83 -28.49 13.42
N THR A 505 -10.80 -27.61 13.61
CA THR A 505 -11.36 -26.78 12.52
C THR A 505 -10.38 -25.73 12.03
N MET A 506 -9.52 -25.20 12.89
CA MET A 506 -8.41 -24.31 12.48
C MET A 506 -7.23 -25.07 11.89
N GLY A 507 -7.17 -26.40 12.04
CA GLY A 507 -6.03 -27.22 11.62
C GLY A 507 -4.81 -27.03 12.52
N LEU A 508 -4.99 -26.59 13.76
CA LEU A 508 -3.92 -26.44 14.75
C LEU A 508 -3.55 -27.81 15.32
N ARG A 509 -2.28 -28.17 15.20
CA ARG A 509 -1.77 -29.45 15.73
C ARG A 509 -1.66 -29.40 17.25
N MET A 510 -2.24 -30.37 17.94
CA MET A 510 -1.97 -30.59 19.37
C MET A 510 -0.59 -31.24 19.50
N LEU A 511 0.34 -30.59 20.20
CA LEU A 511 1.72 -31.04 20.37
C LEU A 511 1.87 -31.92 21.62
N ARG A 512 1.19 -31.55 22.70
CA ARG A 512 1.20 -32.27 23.99
C ARG A 512 -0.15 -32.14 24.67
N GLY A 513 -0.53 -33.13 25.47
CA GLY A 513 -1.76 -33.09 26.27
C GLY A 513 -3.04 -33.30 25.45
N GLY A 514 -4.15 -32.75 25.94
CA GLY A 514 -5.50 -32.95 25.39
C GLY A 514 -6.17 -31.67 24.88
N SER A 515 -7.24 -31.86 24.10
CA SER A 515 -8.13 -30.76 23.66
C SER A 515 -9.29 -30.55 24.64
N PHE A 516 -10.12 -29.53 24.41
CA PHE A 516 -11.26 -29.22 25.27
C PHE A 516 -12.43 -30.18 25.05
N GLY A 517 -12.94 -30.75 26.14
CA GLY A 517 -14.18 -31.48 26.19
C GLY A 517 -15.42 -30.59 26.38
N PRO A 518 -16.64 -31.14 26.24
CA PRO A 518 -17.90 -30.37 26.33
C PRO A 518 -18.19 -29.75 27.70
N ARG A 519 -17.58 -30.27 28.77
CA ARG A 519 -17.83 -29.86 30.17
C ARG A 519 -16.65 -29.14 30.82
N ASP A 520 -15.59 -28.87 30.06
CA ASP A 520 -14.39 -28.26 30.60
C ASP A 520 -14.60 -26.76 30.82
N VAL A 521 -14.49 -26.30 32.08
CA VAL A 521 -14.78 -24.90 32.46
C VAL A 521 -13.66 -24.20 33.24
N ALA A 522 -12.58 -24.91 33.59
CA ALA A 522 -11.40 -24.38 34.30
C ALA A 522 -10.09 -24.95 33.74
N VAL A 523 -9.99 -25.03 32.40
CA VAL A 523 -8.79 -25.50 31.70
C VAL A 523 -8.32 -24.49 30.68
N ALA A 524 -7.06 -24.58 30.29
CA ALA A 524 -6.46 -23.79 29.23
C ALA A 524 -5.60 -24.68 28.33
N ALA A 525 -5.51 -24.29 27.07
CA ALA A 525 -4.45 -24.76 26.18
C ALA A 525 -3.57 -23.56 25.82
N VAL A 526 -2.28 -23.77 25.65
CA VAL A 526 -1.33 -22.67 25.36
C VAL A 526 -0.59 -22.95 24.06
N SER A 527 -0.20 -21.90 23.34
CA SER A 527 0.68 -22.06 22.20
C SER A 527 2.09 -22.46 22.65
N GLU A 528 2.85 -23.11 21.77
CA GLU A 528 4.25 -23.47 22.01
C GLU A 528 5.10 -22.24 22.34
N GLU A 529 4.91 -21.12 21.63
CA GLU A 529 5.60 -19.86 21.88
C GLU A 529 5.29 -19.29 23.27
N PHE A 530 4.04 -19.38 23.72
CA PHE A 530 3.67 -18.97 25.06
C PHE A 530 4.37 -19.85 26.10
N ALA A 531 4.30 -21.17 25.94
CA ALA A 531 4.93 -22.12 26.85
C ALA A 531 6.45 -21.87 26.94
N ARG A 532 7.12 -21.64 25.81
CA ARG A 532 8.55 -21.36 25.73
C ARG A 532 8.96 -20.08 26.45
N ARG A 533 8.13 -19.02 26.34
CA ARG A 533 8.41 -17.74 27.01
C ARG A 533 8.18 -17.80 28.52
N MET A 534 7.12 -18.47 28.96
CA MET A 534 6.70 -18.47 30.35
C MET A 534 7.34 -19.56 31.19
N TRP A 535 7.64 -20.72 30.58
CA TRP A 535 8.30 -21.85 31.24
C TRP A 535 9.49 -22.37 30.41
N PRO A 536 10.61 -21.63 30.31
CA PRO A 536 11.78 -22.05 29.54
C PRO A 536 12.34 -23.39 30.05
N GLY A 537 12.24 -24.45 29.25
CA GLY A 537 12.71 -25.81 29.61
C GLY A 537 11.84 -26.56 30.63
N GLY A 538 10.71 -25.99 31.07
CA GLY A 538 9.76 -26.62 31.98
C GLY A 538 8.57 -27.27 31.27
N ASP A 539 7.82 -28.12 31.98
CA ASP A 539 6.54 -28.65 31.48
C ASP A 539 5.41 -27.64 31.78
N PRO A 540 4.74 -27.09 30.76
CA PRO A 540 3.58 -26.22 30.96
C PRO A 540 2.34 -27.00 31.40
N ILE A 541 2.25 -28.31 31.15
CA ILE A 541 1.05 -29.10 31.50
C ILE A 541 0.94 -29.23 33.02
N GLY A 542 -0.27 -29.05 33.54
CA GLY A 542 -0.56 -29.06 34.98
C GLY A 542 -0.28 -27.73 35.69
N ARG A 543 0.32 -26.74 35.00
CA ARG A 543 0.47 -25.37 35.54
C ARG A 543 -0.86 -24.64 35.57
N THR A 544 -0.94 -23.61 36.41
CA THR A 544 -2.17 -22.85 36.60
C THR A 544 -2.03 -21.41 36.12
N ILE A 545 -3.03 -20.96 35.37
CA ILE A 545 -3.15 -19.58 34.89
C ILE A 545 -4.41 -19.00 35.53
N ALA A 546 -4.26 -17.98 36.36
CA ALA A 546 -5.40 -17.26 36.91
C ALA A 546 -5.72 -16.06 36.00
N PHE A 547 -7.00 -15.87 35.71
CA PHE A 547 -7.46 -14.76 34.87
C PHE A 547 -8.21 -13.73 35.72
N GLY A 548 -8.02 -12.45 35.42
CA GLY A 548 -8.75 -11.38 36.08
C GLY A 548 -10.27 -11.58 35.96
N GLY A 549 -10.99 -11.48 37.08
CA GLY A 549 -12.45 -11.65 37.11
C GLY A 549 -12.95 -13.10 37.15
N ARG A 550 -12.06 -14.10 37.26
CA ARG A 550 -12.45 -15.51 37.51
C ARG A 550 -12.16 -15.95 38.93
N ALA A 551 -13.06 -16.78 39.47
CA ALA A 551 -12.91 -17.37 40.81
C ALA A 551 -11.85 -18.49 40.85
N GLU A 552 -11.78 -19.33 39.81
CA GLU A 552 -10.89 -20.49 39.77
C GLU A 552 -9.79 -20.31 38.69
N PRO A 553 -8.51 -20.62 39.03
CA PRO A 553 -7.43 -20.70 38.05
C PRO A 553 -7.70 -21.80 37.02
N SER A 554 -7.29 -21.58 35.77
CA SER A 554 -7.37 -22.57 34.72
C SER A 554 -6.11 -23.42 34.66
N MET A 555 -6.26 -24.75 34.68
CA MET A 555 -5.14 -25.67 34.52
C MET A 555 -4.78 -25.84 33.06
N VAL A 556 -3.49 -25.77 32.73
CA VAL A 556 -2.99 -26.01 31.38
C VAL A 556 -3.05 -27.52 31.09
N ILE A 557 -3.89 -27.92 30.14
CA ILE A 557 -4.10 -29.34 29.78
C ILE A 557 -3.49 -29.72 28.43
N GLY A 558 -3.05 -28.73 27.64
CA GLY A 558 -2.56 -28.97 26.29
C GLY A 558 -1.66 -27.85 25.78
N VAL A 559 -0.74 -28.23 24.88
CA VAL A 559 0.12 -27.32 24.14
C VAL A 559 -0.18 -27.49 22.66
N VAL A 560 -0.54 -26.40 21.99
CA VAL A 560 -0.88 -26.37 20.56
C VAL A 560 0.24 -25.73 19.75
N GLY A 561 0.34 -26.12 18.48
CA GLY A 561 1.24 -25.50 17.53
C GLY A 561 0.99 -24.00 17.41
N ASP A 562 2.05 -23.25 17.15
CA ASP A 562 1.96 -21.80 17.02
C ASP A 562 1.21 -21.40 15.76
N THR A 563 0.52 -20.26 15.86
CA THR A 563 0.00 -19.54 14.70
C THR A 563 0.91 -18.36 14.41
N VAL A 564 1.00 -18.00 13.13
CA VAL A 564 1.82 -16.90 12.66
C VAL A 564 0.92 -15.79 12.12
N GLU A 565 1.02 -14.60 12.71
CA GLU A 565 0.32 -13.40 12.24
C GLU A 565 1.34 -12.44 11.61
N PRO A 566 1.30 -12.20 10.29
CA PRO A 566 2.15 -11.20 9.67
C PRO A 566 1.63 -9.79 9.92
N GLY A 567 2.54 -8.84 10.12
CA GLY A 567 2.20 -7.43 10.28
C GLY A 567 3.32 -6.49 9.81
N ILE A 568 2.96 -5.23 9.61
CA ILE A 568 3.89 -4.14 9.30
C ILE A 568 4.10 -3.34 10.58
N TYR A 569 5.36 -3.19 10.99
CA TYR A 569 5.75 -2.40 12.15
C TYR A 569 6.79 -1.35 11.74
N ALA A 570 7.16 -0.45 12.65
CA ALA A 570 8.19 0.57 12.38
C ALA A 570 9.54 -0.04 11.94
N SER A 571 9.83 -1.28 12.37
CA SER A 571 11.02 -2.07 11.99
C SER A 571 10.92 -2.73 10.61
N GLY A 572 9.75 -2.70 9.97
CA GLY A 572 9.45 -3.39 8.70
C GLY A 572 8.42 -4.51 8.87
N ILE A 573 8.41 -5.44 7.92
CA ILE A 573 7.54 -6.62 7.97
C ILE A 573 8.03 -7.55 9.07
N GLU A 574 7.21 -7.76 10.10
CA GLU A 574 7.48 -8.78 11.11
C GLU A 574 6.50 -9.93 10.97
N VAL A 575 7.06 -11.12 11.03
CA VAL A 575 6.32 -12.38 11.07
C VAL A 575 6.85 -13.13 12.27
N ARG A 576 6.00 -13.29 13.29
CA ARG A 576 6.38 -13.93 14.53
C ARG A 576 5.30 -14.93 14.97
N PRO A 577 5.70 -16.04 15.61
CA PRO A 577 4.76 -16.88 16.34
C PRO A 577 4.00 -16.05 17.37
N VAL A 578 2.68 -16.22 17.39
CA VAL A 578 1.80 -15.57 18.37
C VAL A 578 1.81 -16.40 19.64
N ALA A 579 2.30 -15.81 20.74
CA ALA A 579 2.10 -16.37 22.06
C ALA A 579 0.59 -16.30 22.38
N ALA A 580 -0.07 -17.44 22.52
CA ALA A 580 -1.52 -17.48 22.74
C ALA A 580 -1.93 -18.37 23.91
N ILE A 581 -2.99 -17.98 24.60
CA ILE A 581 -3.70 -18.80 25.58
C ILE A 581 -5.13 -19.01 25.07
N TYR A 582 -5.58 -20.24 25.07
CA TYR A 582 -6.91 -20.65 24.67
C TYR A 582 -7.67 -21.13 25.90
N VAL A 583 -8.90 -20.66 26.07
CA VAL A 583 -9.81 -21.12 27.12
C VAL A 583 -11.12 -21.59 26.49
N PRO A 584 -11.87 -22.52 27.12
CA PRO A 584 -13.18 -22.94 26.61
C PRO A 584 -14.14 -21.75 26.49
N TYR A 585 -14.83 -21.60 25.35
CA TYR A 585 -15.75 -20.49 25.13
C TYR A 585 -16.84 -20.40 26.20
N ALA A 586 -17.39 -21.54 26.61
CA ALA A 586 -18.39 -21.63 27.68
C ALA A 586 -17.92 -21.00 29.01
N SER A 587 -16.61 -20.95 29.26
CA SER A 587 -16.03 -20.36 30.46
C SER A 587 -15.81 -18.84 30.35
N SER A 588 -15.73 -18.27 29.14
CA SER A 588 -15.56 -16.82 28.91
C SER A 588 -16.25 -16.40 27.60
N PRO A 589 -17.59 -16.49 27.55
CA PRO A 589 -18.30 -16.24 26.30
C PRO A 589 -18.33 -14.73 25.97
N GLY A 590 -17.64 -14.37 24.89
CA GLY A 590 -17.57 -13.02 24.36
C GLY A 590 -18.78 -12.64 23.50
N LEU A 591 -18.93 -11.32 23.26
CA LEU A 591 -20.00 -10.76 22.41
C LEU A 591 -19.61 -10.76 20.91
N GLU A 592 -18.33 -10.55 20.62
CA GLU A 592 -17.78 -10.59 19.27
C GLU A 592 -17.31 -12.02 18.95
N LEU A 593 -17.90 -12.60 17.91
CA LEU A 593 -17.66 -13.97 17.48
C LEU A 593 -16.91 -13.94 16.16
N THR A 594 -15.72 -14.53 16.12
CA THR A 594 -15.04 -14.92 14.90
C THR A 594 -15.37 -16.38 14.61
N MET A 595 -16.03 -16.62 13.49
CA MET A 595 -16.49 -17.94 13.08
C MET A 595 -15.64 -18.42 11.92
N VAL A 596 -15.02 -19.59 12.10
CA VAL A 596 -14.26 -20.28 11.05
C VAL A 596 -15.03 -21.50 10.62
N VAL A 597 -15.22 -21.57 9.31
CA VAL A 597 -16.08 -22.55 8.67
C VAL A 597 -15.25 -23.32 7.64
N ARG A 598 -15.34 -24.65 7.68
CA ARG A 598 -14.89 -25.52 6.59
C ARG A 598 -16.08 -26.25 5.99
N GLY A 599 -16.21 -26.17 4.67
CA GLY A 599 -17.15 -26.95 3.88
C GLY A 599 -16.42 -27.93 2.97
N ASN A 600 -17.18 -28.80 2.30
CA ASN A 600 -16.66 -29.69 1.26
C ASN A 600 -16.11 -28.86 0.08
N ALA A 601 -14.94 -29.20 -0.43
CA ALA A 601 -14.19 -28.39 -1.40
C ALA A 601 -14.95 -28.09 -2.71
N ASP A 602 -15.94 -28.92 -3.05
CA ASP A 602 -16.75 -28.84 -4.28
C ASP A 602 -18.10 -28.11 -4.11
N ALA A 603 -18.54 -27.83 -2.87
CA ALA A 603 -19.75 -27.06 -2.63
C ALA A 603 -19.42 -25.57 -2.78
N ASP A 604 -20.14 -24.87 -3.66
CA ASP A 604 -19.91 -23.47 -3.98
C ASP A 604 -19.87 -22.63 -2.69
N ALA A 605 -18.68 -22.30 -2.19
CA ALA A 605 -18.49 -21.96 -0.78
C ALA A 605 -19.15 -20.63 -0.36
N ALA A 606 -19.70 -19.88 -1.31
CA ALA A 606 -20.61 -18.75 -1.04
C ALA A 606 -21.99 -19.22 -0.55
N SER A 607 -22.47 -20.37 -1.04
CA SER A 607 -23.74 -20.97 -0.63
C SER A 607 -23.74 -21.43 0.82
N PHE A 608 -22.61 -21.93 1.33
CA PHE A 608 -22.48 -22.35 2.73
C PHE A 608 -22.43 -21.17 3.69
N ALA A 609 -21.73 -20.08 3.35
CA ALA A 609 -21.72 -18.88 4.19
C ALA A 609 -23.11 -18.23 4.27
N ALA A 610 -23.81 -18.16 3.14
CA ALA A 610 -25.21 -17.75 3.11
C ALA A 610 -26.13 -18.73 3.88
N ASP A 611 -25.78 -20.01 3.99
CA ASP A 611 -26.48 -20.98 4.83
C ASP A 611 -26.25 -20.74 6.32
N VAL A 612 -25.02 -20.46 6.74
CA VAL A 612 -24.69 -20.07 8.13
C VAL A 612 -25.41 -18.78 8.50
N GLU A 613 -25.40 -17.79 7.61
CA GLU A 613 -26.12 -16.53 7.80
C GLU A 613 -27.63 -16.75 7.92
N ARG A 614 -28.25 -17.51 7.00
CA ARG A 614 -29.68 -17.85 7.09
C ARG A 614 -30.03 -18.59 8.38
N ARG A 615 -29.18 -19.51 8.83
CA ARG A 615 -29.40 -20.28 10.07
C ARG A 615 -29.24 -19.40 11.31
N LEU A 616 -28.21 -18.55 11.34
CA LEU A 616 -28.04 -17.60 12.45
C LEU A 616 -29.21 -16.61 12.50
N HIS A 617 -29.64 -16.09 11.36
CA HIS A 617 -30.81 -15.22 11.26
C HIS A 617 -32.11 -15.92 11.69
N ALA A 618 -32.25 -17.23 11.42
CA ALA A 618 -33.38 -18.02 11.91
C ALA A 618 -33.33 -18.26 13.43
N LEU A 619 -32.13 -18.36 14.01
CA LEU A 619 -31.95 -18.44 15.46
C LEU A 619 -32.21 -17.09 16.14
N ASP A 620 -31.78 -16.01 15.49
CA ASP A 620 -31.97 -14.62 15.92
C ASP A 620 -31.79 -13.61 14.77
N ALA A 621 -32.87 -12.96 14.36
CA ALA A 621 -32.86 -11.93 13.32
C ALA A 621 -32.06 -10.66 13.69
N HIS A 622 -31.68 -10.47 14.96
CA HIS A 622 -30.95 -9.29 15.44
C HIS A 622 -29.42 -9.44 15.38
N VAL A 623 -28.92 -10.60 14.94
CA VAL A 623 -27.48 -10.87 14.82
C VAL A 623 -27.09 -10.80 13.34
N ALA A 624 -26.27 -9.80 13.00
CA ALA A 624 -25.72 -9.67 11.64
C ALA A 624 -24.42 -10.47 11.50
N VAL A 625 -24.30 -11.23 10.41
CA VAL A 625 -23.03 -11.82 9.97
C VAL A 625 -22.35 -10.85 9.01
N TYR A 626 -21.04 -10.67 9.14
CA TYR A 626 -20.26 -9.76 8.29
C TYR A 626 -18.83 -10.27 8.06
N ASN A 627 -18.03 -9.50 7.32
CA ASN A 627 -16.61 -9.79 7.05
C ASN A 627 -16.30 -11.15 6.41
N HIS A 628 -17.20 -11.67 5.58
CA HIS A 628 -17.01 -12.95 4.88
C HIS A 628 -15.80 -12.95 3.94
N ARG A 629 -14.80 -13.79 4.23
CA ARG A 629 -13.56 -13.90 3.43
C ARG A 629 -12.90 -15.27 3.58
N ARG A 630 -11.91 -15.58 2.73
CA ARG A 630 -11.05 -16.76 2.93
C ARG A 630 -10.13 -16.51 4.13
N LEU A 631 -9.83 -17.55 4.91
CA LEU A 631 -8.94 -17.41 6.06
C LEU A 631 -7.53 -16.93 5.66
N ALA A 632 -7.03 -17.39 4.50
CA ALA A 632 -5.76 -16.92 3.93
C ALA A 632 -5.77 -15.39 3.65
N ASP A 633 -6.86 -14.88 3.10
CA ASP A 633 -7.01 -13.45 2.79
C ASP A 633 -7.12 -12.62 4.08
N ALA A 634 -7.80 -13.15 5.12
CA ALA A 634 -7.90 -12.49 6.42
C ALA A 634 -6.53 -12.31 7.09
N ILE A 635 -5.69 -13.34 7.05
CA ILE A 635 -4.37 -13.32 7.69
C ILE A 635 -3.39 -12.44 6.91
N THR A 636 -3.51 -12.37 5.58
CA THR A 636 -2.62 -11.57 4.73
C THR A 636 -3.09 -10.14 4.49
N LEU A 637 -4.33 -9.79 4.84
CA LEU A 637 -4.88 -8.44 4.68
C LEU A 637 -3.96 -7.34 5.23
N PRO A 638 -3.33 -7.46 6.42
CA PRO A 638 -2.41 -6.42 6.93
C PRO A 638 -1.21 -6.12 6.02
N LEU A 639 -0.88 -7.02 5.08
CA LEU A 639 0.23 -6.88 4.14
C LEU A 639 -0.18 -6.28 2.79
N TRP A 640 -1.44 -5.87 2.62
CA TRP A 640 -1.92 -5.30 1.37
C TRP A 640 -1.08 -4.11 0.85
N PRO A 641 -0.53 -3.18 1.69
CA PRO A 641 0.28 -2.08 1.19
C PRO A 641 1.58 -2.57 0.53
N VAL A 642 2.25 -3.56 1.14
CA VAL A 642 3.48 -4.17 0.60
C VAL A 642 3.19 -4.87 -0.73
N ILE A 643 2.09 -5.61 -0.82
CA ILE A 643 1.67 -6.30 -2.04
C ILE A 643 1.37 -5.26 -3.15
N ALA A 644 0.67 -4.18 -2.82
CA ALA A 644 0.37 -3.10 -3.76
C ALA A 644 1.65 -2.43 -4.29
N VAL A 645 2.59 -2.10 -3.39
CA VAL A 645 3.89 -1.52 -3.76
C VAL A 645 4.72 -2.47 -4.62
N GLY A 646 4.77 -3.76 -4.28
CA GLY A 646 5.46 -4.78 -5.06
C GLY A 646 4.90 -4.90 -6.48
N ARG A 647 3.56 -4.86 -6.63
CA ARG A 647 2.90 -4.86 -7.95
C ARG A 647 3.21 -3.58 -8.74
N ALA A 648 3.17 -2.42 -8.09
CA ALA A 648 3.48 -1.14 -8.73
C ALA A 648 4.94 -1.07 -9.21
N ILE A 649 5.90 -1.46 -8.37
CA ILE A 649 7.33 -1.51 -8.72
C ILE A 649 7.59 -2.57 -9.79
N GLY A 650 6.90 -3.72 -9.74
CA GLY A 650 6.96 -4.74 -10.78
C GLY A 650 6.51 -4.22 -12.15
N LEU A 651 5.39 -3.48 -12.21
CA LEU A 651 4.92 -2.84 -13.43
C LEU A 651 5.91 -1.77 -13.94
N VAL A 652 6.44 -0.95 -13.04
CA VAL A 652 7.47 0.06 -13.35
C VAL A 652 8.73 -0.58 -13.92
N ALA A 653 9.19 -1.69 -13.33
CA ALA A 653 10.36 -2.43 -13.82
C ALA A 653 10.09 -3.09 -15.19
N LEU A 654 8.86 -3.58 -15.42
CA LEU A 654 8.43 -4.10 -16.73
C LEU A 654 8.46 -3.00 -17.81
N ILE A 655 7.98 -1.79 -17.48
CA ILE A 655 8.05 -0.65 -18.41
C ILE A 655 9.52 -0.28 -18.67
N ALA A 656 10.35 -0.21 -17.62
CA ALA A 656 11.76 0.13 -17.75
C ALA A 656 12.52 -0.86 -18.65
N ILE A 657 12.29 -2.16 -18.52
CA ILE A 657 12.97 -3.17 -19.34
C ILE A 657 12.53 -3.13 -20.81
N LEU A 658 11.25 -2.86 -21.08
CA LEU A 658 10.75 -2.68 -22.45
C LEU A 658 11.35 -1.42 -23.10
N LEU A 659 11.48 -0.33 -22.32
CA LEU A 659 12.15 0.88 -22.77
C LEU A 659 13.64 0.64 -23.03
N ALA A 660 14.34 -0.05 -22.13
CA ALA A 660 15.75 -0.44 -22.32
C ALA A 660 15.95 -1.30 -23.57
N ALA A 661 15.05 -2.24 -23.83
CA ALA A 661 15.05 -3.04 -25.05
C ALA A 661 14.94 -2.15 -26.30
N ALA A 662 14.03 -1.16 -26.28
CA ALA A 662 13.83 -0.21 -27.36
C ALA A 662 15.05 0.72 -27.55
N GLY A 663 15.70 1.16 -26.47
CA GLY A 663 16.92 1.96 -26.50
C GLY A 663 18.10 1.22 -27.12
N VAL A 664 18.34 -0.01 -26.67
CA VAL A 664 19.36 -0.91 -27.24
C VAL A 664 19.07 -1.18 -28.72
N TYR A 665 17.81 -1.49 -29.06
CA TYR A 665 17.38 -1.67 -30.44
C TYR A 665 17.69 -0.45 -31.31
N GLY A 666 17.34 0.75 -30.83
CA GLY A 666 17.57 1.99 -31.56
C GLY A 666 19.05 2.24 -31.85
N VAL A 667 19.92 1.98 -30.87
CA VAL A 667 21.38 2.11 -31.06
C VAL A 667 21.91 1.09 -32.06
N THR A 668 21.52 -0.18 -31.95
CA THR A 668 22.02 -1.23 -32.86
C THR A 668 21.50 -1.02 -34.28
N ALA A 669 20.22 -0.70 -34.46
CA ALA A 669 19.63 -0.40 -35.77
C ALA A 669 20.36 0.73 -36.48
N GLN A 670 20.77 1.76 -35.73
CA GLN A 670 21.51 2.88 -36.28
C GLN A 670 22.95 2.51 -36.65
N VAL A 671 23.65 1.73 -35.83
CA VAL A 671 25.01 1.24 -36.16
C VAL A 671 24.98 0.41 -37.43
N VAL A 672 23.97 -0.45 -37.59
CA VAL A 672 23.74 -1.23 -38.81
C VAL A 672 23.49 -0.32 -40.02
N ALA A 673 22.61 0.68 -39.88
CA ALA A 673 22.30 1.63 -40.95
C ALA A 673 23.51 2.48 -41.36
N GLN A 674 24.35 2.91 -40.41
CA GLN A 674 25.54 3.74 -40.68
C GLN A 674 26.72 2.96 -41.26
N ARG A 675 26.79 1.64 -40.99
CA ARG A 675 27.88 0.78 -41.45
C ARG A 675 27.51 -0.14 -42.60
N SER A 676 26.37 0.07 -43.26
CA SER A 676 25.92 -0.74 -44.41
C SER A 676 27.00 -0.89 -45.48
N ARG A 677 27.74 0.19 -45.80
CA ARG A 677 28.86 0.18 -46.77
C ARG A 677 30.04 -0.66 -46.30
N GLU A 678 30.47 -0.52 -45.04
CA GLU A 678 31.55 -1.33 -44.46
C GLU A 678 31.17 -2.82 -44.42
N MET A 679 29.92 -3.10 -44.04
CA MET A 679 29.39 -4.45 -43.97
C MET A 679 29.36 -5.09 -45.37
N GLY A 680 28.83 -4.40 -46.37
CA GLY A 680 28.80 -4.88 -47.76
C GLY A 680 30.19 -5.15 -48.35
N ILE A 681 31.19 -4.34 -48.01
CA ILE A 681 32.60 -4.60 -48.39
C ILE A 681 33.11 -5.88 -47.71
N ARG A 682 32.85 -6.08 -46.42
CA ARG A 682 33.27 -7.30 -45.70
C ARG A 682 32.57 -8.55 -46.23
N THR A 683 31.28 -8.45 -46.59
CA THR A 683 30.56 -9.55 -47.24
C THR A 683 31.18 -9.88 -48.60
N ALA A 684 31.56 -8.87 -49.38
CA ALA A 684 32.27 -9.07 -50.66
C ALA A 684 33.68 -9.67 -50.49
N LEU A 685 34.35 -9.44 -49.36
CA LEU A 685 35.64 -10.03 -48.99
C LEU A 685 35.52 -11.43 -48.35
N GLY A 686 34.31 -11.99 -48.22
CA GLY A 686 34.09 -13.36 -47.76
C GLY A 686 33.82 -13.52 -46.25
N ALA A 687 33.50 -12.45 -45.52
CA ALA A 687 33.11 -12.57 -44.11
C ALA A 687 31.82 -13.39 -43.94
N THR A 688 31.81 -14.32 -42.98
CA THR A 688 30.63 -15.16 -42.74
C THR A 688 29.51 -14.37 -42.05
N SER A 689 28.27 -14.85 -42.19
CA SER A 689 27.10 -14.24 -41.51
C SER A 689 27.26 -14.20 -39.99
N SER A 690 27.91 -15.22 -39.40
CA SER A 690 28.23 -15.27 -37.97
C SER A 690 29.25 -14.21 -37.56
N ASP A 691 30.28 -13.96 -38.37
CA ASP A 691 31.33 -12.98 -38.05
C ASP A 691 30.76 -11.56 -38.03
N LEU A 692 29.92 -11.24 -39.02
CA LEU A 692 29.26 -9.94 -39.12
C LEU A 692 28.26 -9.72 -37.98
N LEU A 693 27.45 -10.74 -37.67
CA LEU A 693 26.44 -10.64 -36.61
C LEU A 693 27.10 -10.56 -35.23
N GLY A 694 28.12 -11.39 -34.96
CA GLY A 694 28.88 -11.41 -33.71
C GLY A 694 29.59 -10.10 -33.43
N LEU A 695 30.21 -9.49 -34.46
CA LEU A 695 30.86 -8.19 -34.33
C LEU A 695 29.89 -7.08 -33.91
N VAL A 696 28.72 -7.03 -34.55
CA VAL A 696 27.70 -6.01 -34.28
C VAL A 696 27.12 -6.18 -32.89
N ILE A 697 26.78 -7.41 -32.51
CA ILE A 697 26.24 -7.72 -31.18
C ILE A 697 27.27 -7.36 -30.11
N PHE A 698 28.53 -7.80 -30.24
CA PHE A 698 29.55 -7.52 -29.25
C PHE A 698 29.82 -6.02 -29.10
N GLN A 699 29.93 -5.29 -30.22
CA GLN A 699 30.18 -3.84 -30.17
C GLN A 699 29.00 -3.07 -29.54
N THR A 700 27.77 -3.48 -29.82
CA THR A 700 26.56 -2.76 -29.34
C THR A 700 26.08 -3.22 -27.98
N ALA A 701 26.51 -4.39 -27.49
CA ALA A 701 26.18 -4.91 -26.16
C ALA A 701 27.08 -4.35 -25.03
N ARG A 702 28.31 -3.89 -25.33
CA ARG A 702 29.24 -3.36 -24.30
C ARG A 702 28.61 -2.31 -23.37
N PRO A 703 27.85 -1.31 -23.85
CA PRO A 703 27.21 -0.33 -22.99
C PRO A 703 26.20 -0.95 -22.03
N ALA A 704 25.45 -1.96 -22.48
CA ALA A 704 24.52 -2.70 -21.63
C ALA A 704 25.24 -3.54 -20.58
N VAL A 705 26.41 -4.11 -20.90
CA VAL A 705 27.25 -4.83 -19.92
C VAL A 705 27.77 -3.87 -18.84
N TYR A 706 28.34 -2.72 -19.22
CA TYR A 706 28.79 -1.72 -18.25
C TYR A 706 27.63 -1.16 -17.42
N GLY A 707 26.48 -0.91 -18.07
CA GLY A 707 25.27 -0.44 -17.42
C GLY A 707 24.77 -1.46 -16.41
N SER A 708 24.81 -2.74 -16.75
CA SER A 708 24.43 -3.82 -15.85
C SER A 708 25.33 -3.86 -14.62
N ALA A 709 26.65 -3.79 -14.80
CA ALA A 709 27.60 -3.77 -13.70
C ALA A 709 27.37 -2.58 -12.75
N ILE A 710 27.17 -1.37 -13.31
CA ILE A 710 26.87 -0.16 -12.54
C ILE A 710 25.54 -0.30 -11.80
N GLY A 711 24.49 -0.79 -12.47
CA GLY A 711 23.17 -0.98 -11.89
C GLY A 711 23.17 -1.98 -10.73
N LEU A 712 23.94 -3.06 -10.85
CA LEU A 712 24.12 -4.02 -9.75
C LEU A 712 24.78 -3.34 -8.55
N VAL A 713 25.85 -2.56 -8.76
CA VAL A 713 26.49 -1.80 -7.67
C VAL A 713 25.54 -0.78 -7.04
N LEU A 714 24.77 -0.04 -7.85
CA LEU A 714 23.79 0.93 -7.36
C LEU A 714 22.64 0.26 -6.58
N SER A 715 22.23 -0.95 -6.99
CA SER A 715 21.18 -1.69 -6.29
C SER A 715 21.59 -2.08 -4.86
N LEU A 716 22.90 -2.29 -4.62
CA LEU A 716 23.43 -2.50 -3.27
C LEU A 716 23.29 -1.25 -2.39
N ALA A 717 23.46 -0.06 -2.96
CA ALA A 717 23.30 1.20 -2.22
C ALA A 717 21.84 1.47 -1.83
N ILE A 718 20.88 0.94 -2.59
CA ILE A 718 19.43 1.11 -2.35
C ILE A 718 18.87 0.00 -1.44
N ALA A 719 19.61 -1.10 -1.25
CA ALA A 719 19.19 -2.23 -0.42
C ALA A 719 18.71 -1.84 1.00
N PRO A 720 19.31 -0.86 1.72
CA PRO A 720 18.80 -0.41 3.01
C PRO A 720 17.40 0.21 2.95
N LEU A 721 17.06 0.93 1.87
CA LEU A 721 15.72 1.53 1.70
C LEU A 721 14.65 0.46 1.48
N LEU A 722 15.03 -0.71 0.95
CA LEU A 722 14.11 -1.83 0.72
C LEU A 722 13.99 -2.75 1.95
N SER A 723 14.89 -2.62 2.94
CA SER A 723 14.96 -3.54 4.07
C SER A 723 13.66 -3.62 4.89
N SER A 724 12.92 -2.52 5.00
CA SER A 724 11.64 -2.46 5.71
C SER A 724 10.49 -3.09 4.93
N LEU A 725 10.66 -3.34 3.63
CA LEU A 725 9.63 -3.87 2.71
C LEU A 725 9.92 -5.30 2.26
N VAL A 726 11.05 -5.88 2.67
CA VAL A 726 11.49 -7.22 2.28
C VAL A 726 11.33 -8.18 3.46
N TYR A 727 10.78 -9.37 3.19
CA TYR A 727 10.61 -10.43 4.18
C TYR A 727 11.06 -11.79 3.63
N GLY A 728 11.76 -12.58 4.44
CA GLY A 728 12.23 -13.93 4.08
C GLY A 728 13.36 -13.96 3.04
N VAL A 729 13.85 -12.79 2.61
CA VAL A 729 14.85 -12.65 1.54
C VAL A 729 16.01 -11.81 2.06
N ARG A 730 17.25 -12.22 1.75
CA ARG A 730 18.43 -11.42 2.06
C ARG A 730 18.52 -10.24 1.08
N PRO A 731 19.02 -9.06 1.49
CA PRO A 731 19.22 -7.94 0.56
C PRO A 731 20.10 -8.28 -0.65
N LEU A 732 20.98 -9.28 -0.49
CA LEU A 732 21.88 -9.86 -1.48
C LEU A 732 21.39 -11.26 -1.94
N ASP A 733 20.10 -11.39 -2.26
CA ASP A 733 19.54 -12.67 -2.71
C ASP A 733 20.09 -13.08 -4.09
N ALA A 734 20.97 -14.08 -4.11
CA ALA A 734 21.72 -14.49 -5.30
C ALA A 734 20.81 -14.88 -6.48
N ILE A 735 19.65 -15.50 -6.20
CA ILE A 735 18.69 -15.90 -7.24
C ILE A 735 18.07 -14.67 -7.90
N THR A 736 17.69 -13.65 -7.11
CA THR A 736 17.17 -12.39 -7.65
C THR A 736 18.21 -11.72 -8.54
N TYR A 737 19.45 -11.55 -8.05
CA TYR A 737 20.51 -10.91 -8.82
C TYR A 737 20.87 -11.70 -10.09
N ALA A 738 20.97 -13.02 -10.01
CA ALA A 738 21.21 -13.87 -11.18
C ALA A 738 20.06 -13.81 -12.20
N GLY A 739 18.81 -13.81 -11.72
CA GLY A 739 17.63 -13.65 -12.55
C GLY A 739 17.60 -12.31 -13.29
N VAL A 740 17.95 -11.21 -12.61
CA VAL A 740 18.06 -9.88 -13.23
C VAL A 740 19.16 -9.84 -14.29
N VAL A 741 20.34 -10.38 -13.99
CA VAL A 741 21.45 -10.46 -14.97
C VAL A 741 21.04 -11.25 -16.20
N LEU A 742 20.39 -12.42 -16.01
CA LEU A 742 19.90 -13.25 -17.11
C LEU A 742 18.85 -12.50 -17.94
N LEU A 743 17.88 -11.86 -17.28
CA LEU A 743 16.80 -11.14 -17.94
C LEU A 743 17.33 -9.95 -18.76
N VAL A 744 18.27 -9.19 -18.22
CA VAL A 744 18.92 -8.09 -18.94
C VAL A 744 19.80 -8.59 -20.07
N ALA A 745 20.51 -9.71 -19.90
CA ALA A 745 21.28 -10.35 -20.97
C ALA A 745 20.36 -10.80 -22.12
N LEU A 746 19.23 -11.46 -21.82
CA LEU A 746 18.23 -11.85 -22.82
C LEU A 746 17.64 -10.63 -23.53
N THR A 747 17.30 -9.58 -22.79
CA THR A 747 16.74 -8.34 -23.34
C THR A 747 17.75 -7.64 -24.25
N THR A 748 19.01 -7.55 -23.82
CA THR A 748 20.11 -7.00 -24.62
C THR A 748 20.34 -7.83 -25.87
N LEU A 749 20.29 -9.16 -25.76
CA LEU A 749 20.41 -10.05 -26.91
C LEU A 749 19.27 -9.83 -27.91
N ILE A 750 18.01 -9.77 -27.45
CA ILE A 750 16.85 -9.50 -28.32
C ILE A 750 16.99 -8.12 -28.98
N GLY A 751 17.30 -7.09 -28.20
CA GLY A 751 17.45 -5.72 -28.67
C GLY A 751 18.58 -5.55 -29.69
N THR A 752 19.68 -6.31 -29.55
CA THR A 752 20.80 -6.27 -30.50
C THR A 752 20.59 -7.19 -31.70
N TYR A 753 20.07 -8.41 -31.49
CA TYR A 753 19.93 -9.44 -32.53
C TYR A 753 18.92 -9.06 -33.61
N LEU A 754 17.74 -8.57 -33.23
CA LEU A 754 16.67 -8.21 -34.19
C LEU A 754 17.13 -7.21 -35.25
N PRO A 755 17.74 -6.06 -34.89
CA PRO A 755 18.26 -5.12 -35.88
C PRO A 755 19.55 -5.61 -36.55
N ALA A 756 20.41 -6.39 -35.86
CA ALA A 756 21.63 -6.95 -36.45
C ALA A 756 21.34 -7.89 -37.63
N ARG A 757 20.19 -8.60 -37.65
CA ARG A 757 19.75 -9.38 -38.82
C ARG A 757 19.58 -8.55 -40.09
N GLY A 758 19.36 -7.24 -39.96
CA GLY A 758 19.33 -6.32 -41.10
C GLY A 758 20.62 -6.31 -41.91
N VAL A 759 21.77 -6.60 -41.28
CA VAL A 759 23.08 -6.73 -41.95
C VAL A 759 23.08 -7.85 -42.99
N LEU A 760 22.38 -8.95 -42.70
CA LEU A 760 22.30 -10.12 -43.58
C LEU A 760 21.51 -9.84 -44.86
N ARG A 761 20.76 -8.73 -44.91
CA ARG A 761 19.94 -8.32 -46.05
C ARG A 761 20.62 -7.28 -46.94
N VAL A 762 21.86 -6.87 -46.63
CA VAL A 762 22.59 -5.87 -47.42
C VAL A 762 23.16 -6.55 -48.67
N ASP A 763 22.69 -6.15 -49.85
CA ASP A 763 23.21 -6.65 -51.12
C ASP A 763 24.57 -5.98 -51.43
N PRO A 764 25.68 -6.75 -51.50
CA PRO A 764 27.00 -6.20 -51.77
C PRO A 764 27.07 -5.41 -53.09
N ALA A 765 26.27 -5.77 -54.11
CA ALA A 765 26.23 -5.06 -55.38
C ALA A 765 25.61 -3.65 -55.26
N THR A 766 24.63 -3.47 -54.39
CA THR A 766 24.03 -2.15 -54.11
C THR A 766 24.92 -1.28 -53.24
N ALA A 767 25.60 -1.87 -52.24
CA ALA A 767 26.54 -1.17 -51.38
C ALA A 767 27.78 -0.64 -52.14
N LEU A 768 28.21 -1.35 -53.19
CA LEU A 768 29.31 -0.96 -54.09
C LEU A 768 28.90 0.05 -55.18
N ARG A 769 27.62 0.14 -55.57
CA ARG A 769 27.15 1.15 -56.56
C ARG A 769 26.88 2.53 -55.97
N GLN A 770 26.59 2.59 -54.67
CA GLN A 770 26.49 3.86 -53.94
C GLN A 770 27.85 4.36 -53.42
N ALA A 771 28.93 3.66 -53.79
CA ALA A 771 30.30 3.92 -53.38
C ALA A 771 30.95 5.00 -54.25
#